data_AF-A0A6P0MSC6-F1
#
_entry.id   AF-A0A6P0MSC6-F1
#
_cell.length_a   1.000
_cell.length_b   1.000
_cell.length_c   1.000
_cell.angle_alpha   90.00
_cell.angle_beta   90.00
_cell.angle_gamma   90.00
#
_symmetry.space_group_name_H-M   'P 1'
#
loop_
_entity.id
_entity.type
_entity.pdbx_description
1 polymer ?
#
loop_
_entity_poly.entity_id
_entity_poly.type
_entity_poly.pdbx_seq_one_letter_code
_entity_poly.pdbx_strand_id
1 'polypeptide(L)'
;MQSSKVVNPIILGSVAFVLTFIFGGLVFKQDKALLTSLITGSAIGVGAAAIDKQGANREKRHKNSLLNQIQELEEKQKQLTESLSIATAAKEKAQGSVNTLTAEQSQLQSQVSELNQQVSKINQQKEEVHQELATLNEQKQQSEAESSNLQILLQSLQEKQGESNQAVSEITTQLEQVETQKNSLQTEVEQLQTQVAEQLQHKQELEQEIAALKETEYQITERADSLQTQAQALLEQQEQLNQLQSQVSEKQEQQEQLQQELTTLEGRKFQLQADSDNLEIHIQELEQQQAKLNESIAAPIAEKQNLETSLNSLRTDLEQLQSQLTQQQHNKEALAQELTALRAQKDQLNLDSDTLQSQIQILTEQQESLSTVEAHKEQLQAQQASLQTELEQLQSQVSEKQTSKEQLEQELVTFQQKKQQLETEFTELQAQLTQPQQLKAQLEQELTTLENQKQQLETEFTELQAQLAQPQQLKAQLEQELTTLENQKQQLETEFTELQAQLAQPQQLKTQLEQELTTLENQKQQLETEFTELQAQLAQPQQLKTQLEQELTTLENQKQQLETEFTELQAQLTQPQQLKTQLEQELTTLENQKQQLETEFTELQAQIAQPQQLKVQLEQELTTLENQKQQLEGQLEQLEAQFTAQQNHKEFLAQEVNQLEEQRRQLEETLRKSSTPAQVIPGAETAAEGLLADEELPPEWAAFAALQDEFENQGEMPTEELPAEWAGMKPQQYEDVESEEDLASVWTEFILALPKHQLETLKVIAQEDAPAPKLSSIAQANNTTSEELIKVINERAQSVIGSVIVESEATSPVIGNKEYLTILEQIFEVIEYMEQ
;
A
#
# COMPACT_ATOMS: atom_id res chain seq x y z
N MET A 1 46.15 -89.98 27.25
CA MET A 1 46.81 -90.29 25.95
C MET A 1 48.30 -89.97 26.13
N GLN A 2 49.23 -90.89 25.86
CA GLN A 2 49.88 -91.13 24.55
C GLN A 2 50.56 -89.85 23.99
N SER A 3 51.84 -89.85 23.56
CA SER A 3 52.83 -90.95 23.46
C SER A 3 54.28 -90.44 23.29
N SER A 4 55.28 -91.25 23.67
CA SER A 4 56.72 -91.18 23.27
C SER A 4 57.55 -89.95 23.75
N LYS A 5 58.88 -89.99 23.90
CA LYS A 5 59.94 -91.05 23.91
C LYS A 5 61.14 -90.51 24.74
N VAL A 6 61.77 -91.30 25.63
CA VAL A 6 63.14 -91.89 25.47
C VAL A 6 64.23 -90.84 25.15
N VAL A 7 65.25 -90.58 25.99
CA VAL A 7 66.36 -91.47 26.44
C VAL A 7 66.79 -91.21 27.91
N ASN A 8 67.35 -92.23 28.58
CA ASN A 8 68.01 -92.18 29.90
C ASN A 8 69.55 -92.42 29.73
N PRO A 9 70.44 -91.92 30.61
CA PRO A 9 71.05 -92.87 31.55
C PRO A 9 71.33 -92.33 32.97
N ILE A 10 71.01 -93.15 33.97
CA ILE A 10 71.46 -93.04 35.36
C ILE A 10 72.76 -93.84 35.53
N ILE A 11 73.69 -93.37 36.36
CA ILE A 11 74.81 -94.17 36.88
C ILE A 11 74.68 -94.28 38.41
N LEU A 12 74.13 -95.41 38.85
CA LEU A 12 74.27 -96.09 40.15
C LEU A 12 73.38 -97.35 40.04
N GLY A 13 73.68 -98.53 40.60
CA GLY A 13 74.76 -98.91 41.51
C GLY A 13 74.17 -99.73 42.66
N SER A 14 74.02 -101.05 42.49
CA SER A 14 73.33 -101.89 43.48
C SER A 14 73.87 -103.33 43.55
N VAL A 15 73.92 -103.83 44.78
CA VAL A 15 74.46 -105.13 45.19
C VAL A 15 73.51 -106.28 44.86
N ALA A 16 74.05 -107.46 44.51
CA ALA A 16 73.34 -108.73 44.63
C ALA A 16 74.31 -109.87 45.01
N PHE A 17 74.14 -110.44 46.21
CA PHE A 17 74.81 -111.67 46.65
C PHE A 17 73.81 -112.82 46.50
N VAL A 18 74.10 -113.79 45.65
CA VAL A 18 73.13 -114.83 45.23
C VAL A 18 73.32 -116.12 46.03
N LEU A 19 72.20 -116.72 46.43
CA LEU A 19 72.12 -118.04 47.05
C LEU A 19 71.02 -118.89 46.38
N THR A 20 71.25 -120.20 46.32
CA THR A 20 70.30 -121.29 45.99
C THR A 20 69.75 -121.35 44.55
N PHE A 21 69.11 -122.45 44.09
CA PHE A 21 69.57 -123.86 43.99
C PHE A 21 68.61 -124.66 43.06
N ILE A 22 69.05 -125.84 42.56
CA ILE A 22 68.21 -126.96 42.04
C ILE A 22 67.56 -126.86 40.62
N PHE A 23 67.97 -127.83 39.77
CA PHE A 23 67.31 -128.49 38.60
C PHE A 23 66.89 -127.65 37.35
N GLY A 24 67.11 -128.13 36.11
CA GLY A 24 67.92 -129.29 35.68
C GLY A 24 67.64 -129.79 34.24
N GLY A 25 68.55 -130.60 33.69
CA GLY A 25 68.30 -131.49 32.54
C GLY A 25 69.28 -131.41 31.35
N LEU A 26 70.00 -132.53 31.08
CA LEU A 26 70.55 -132.99 29.78
C LEU A 26 71.56 -132.05 29.04
N VAL A 27 72.71 -132.46 28.45
CA VAL A 27 73.41 -133.73 28.18
C VAL A 27 74.85 -133.33 27.68
N PHE A 28 75.97 -134.08 27.63
CA PHE A 28 76.31 -135.52 27.75
C PHE A 28 77.83 -135.73 28.11
N LYS A 29 78.31 -136.99 27.98
CA LYS A 29 79.66 -137.53 27.58
C LYS A 29 80.90 -136.60 27.47
N GLN A 30 82.14 -137.02 27.79
CA GLN A 30 82.80 -138.27 28.32
C GLN A 30 84.26 -137.87 28.72
N ASP A 31 85.22 -138.61 29.30
CA ASP A 31 85.44 -140.02 29.74
C ASP A 31 86.70 -140.12 30.68
N LYS A 32 86.86 -141.21 31.46
CA LYS A 32 88.13 -141.79 32.06
C LYS A 32 89.13 -140.94 32.92
N ALA A 33 89.90 -141.48 33.89
CA ALA A 33 89.85 -142.75 34.66
C ALA A 33 90.90 -142.84 35.82
N LEU A 34 90.56 -143.56 36.92
CA LEU A 34 91.43 -144.33 37.87
C LEU A 34 92.46 -143.57 38.77
N LEU A 35 93.07 -144.12 39.86
CA LEU A 35 93.14 -145.49 40.45
C LEU A 35 93.33 -145.50 42.01
N THR A 36 93.18 -146.66 42.66
CA THR A 36 93.44 -147.00 44.10
C THR A 36 94.87 -147.59 44.33
N SER A 37 95.30 -148.50 45.26
CA SER A 37 94.78 -149.39 46.35
C SER A 37 95.99 -150.11 47.05
N LEU A 38 95.94 -150.88 48.17
CA LEU A 38 95.13 -150.93 49.42
C LEU A 38 95.58 -152.13 50.32
N ILE A 39 95.63 -151.97 51.67
CA ILE A 39 95.59 -153.02 52.75
C ILE A 39 96.82 -153.95 53.10
N THR A 40 97.01 -154.13 54.42
CA THR A 40 97.60 -155.17 55.34
C THR A 40 98.51 -156.37 54.91
N GLY A 41 99.51 -156.70 55.76
CA GLY A 41 100.30 -157.98 55.81
C GLY A 41 101.04 -158.17 57.18
N SER A 42 101.65 -159.32 57.51
CA SER A 42 102.11 -159.63 58.91
C SER A 42 103.34 -160.57 59.14
N ALA A 43 104.04 -160.36 60.28
CA ALA A 43 105.05 -161.23 60.98
C ALA A 43 106.45 -161.39 60.29
N ILE A 44 107.59 -161.81 60.92
CA ILE A 44 107.95 -162.46 62.22
C ILE A 44 109.33 -161.89 62.73
N GLY A 45 109.63 -161.83 64.06
CA GLY A 45 111.02 -161.67 64.59
C GLY A 45 111.14 -161.15 66.05
N VAL A 46 112.17 -161.54 66.85
CA VAL A 46 112.28 -161.26 68.31
C VAL A 46 113.72 -161.03 68.84
N GLY A 47 113.90 -160.09 69.80
CA GLY A 47 115.05 -159.95 70.73
C GLY A 47 116.07 -158.83 70.37
N ALA A 48 116.35 -157.75 71.13
CA ALA A 48 116.64 -157.51 72.57
C ALA A 48 118.15 -157.69 72.95
N ALA A 49 118.82 -156.84 73.76
CA ALA A 49 118.55 -155.48 74.27
C ALA A 49 119.81 -154.84 74.92
N ALA A 50 119.78 -153.52 75.20
CA ALA A 50 120.56 -152.70 76.17
C ALA A 50 121.48 -151.56 75.62
N ILE A 51 121.04 -150.29 75.81
CA ILE A 51 121.78 -149.02 76.04
C ILE A 51 120.73 -147.87 76.04
N ASP A 52 120.59 -147.09 77.14
CA ASP A 52 119.76 -145.86 77.21
C ASP A 52 120.01 -145.04 78.51
N LYS A 53 119.96 -143.68 78.44
CA LYS A 53 119.36 -142.80 79.49
C LYS A 53 119.38 -141.26 79.25
N GLN A 54 120.22 -140.69 78.38
CA GLN A 54 120.74 -139.32 78.62
C GLN A 54 119.92 -138.12 78.06
N GLY A 55 118.81 -138.32 77.34
CA GLY A 55 118.18 -137.24 76.53
C GLY A 55 117.38 -136.16 77.27
N ALA A 56 116.56 -136.52 78.27
CA ALA A 56 115.33 -135.78 78.59
C ALA A 56 115.47 -134.38 79.26
N ASN A 57 116.65 -133.97 79.73
CA ASN A 57 116.75 -132.83 80.66
C ASN A 57 116.88 -131.44 80.02
N ARG A 58 117.06 -131.32 78.69
CA ARG A 58 117.29 -130.02 78.03
C ARG A 58 116.02 -129.23 77.72
N GLU A 59 114.94 -129.87 77.30
CA GLU A 59 113.71 -129.20 76.84
C GLU A 59 113.06 -128.30 77.91
N LYS A 60 113.07 -128.76 79.17
CA LYS A 60 112.26 -128.17 80.25
C LYS A 60 112.59 -126.70 80.55
N ARG A 61 113.83 -126.25 80.32
CA ARG A 61 114.22 -124.84 80.53
C ARG A 61 113.71 -123.92 79.43
N HIS A 62 113.78 -124.35 78.17
CA HIS A 62 113.38 -123.54 77.02
C HIS A 62 111.87 -123.21 77.06
N LYS A 63 111.06 -124.17 77.53
CA LYS A 63 109.61 -124.04 77.68
C LYS A 63 109.19 -122.90 78.62
N ASN A 64 109.90 -122.68 79.74
CA ASN A 64 109.54 -121.63 80.70
C ASN A 64 109.80 -120.22 80.16
N SER A 65 110.88 -120.00 79.40
CA SER A 65 111.20 -118.67 78.84
C SER A 65 110.16 -118.22 77.81
N LEU A 66 109.65 -119.16 77.00
CA LEU A 66 108.59 -118.91 76.04
C LEU A 66 107.27 -118.55 76.75
N LEU A 67 107.00 -119.19 77.88
CA LEU A 67 105.76 -119.00 78.67
C LEU A 67 105.62 -117.56 79.19
N ASN A 68 106.70 -116.97 79.72
CA ASN A 68 106.66 -115.56 80.17
C ASN A 68 106.50 -114.57 79.00
N GLN A 69 107.13 -114.82 77.84
CA GLN A 69 106.98 -113.97 76.67
C GLN A 69 105.57 -114.02 76.08
N ILE A 70 104.94 -115.20 76.09
CA ILE A 70 103.52 -115.36 75.75
C ILE A 70 102.67 -114.49 76.69
N GLN A 71 102.91 -114.55 78.00
CA GLN A 71 102.10 -113.82 78.99
C GLN A 71 102.19 -112.27 78.85
N GLU A 72 103.38 -111.72 78.57
CA GLU A 72 103.54 -110.27 78.33
C GLU A 72 102.87 -109.84 77.01
N LEU A 73 102.90 -110.71 75.99
CA LEU A 73 102.21 -110.48 74.72
C LEU A 73 100.68 -110.59 74.86
N GLU A 74 100.17 -111.52 75.67
CA GLU A 74 98.74 -111.64 76.00
C GLU A 74 98.22 -110.39 76.73
N GLU A 75 98.97 -109.84 77.68
CA GLU A 75 98.55 -108.63 78.41
C GLU A 75 98.63 -107.37 77.53
N LYS A 76 99.66 -107.24 76.68
CA LYS A 76 99.71 -106.19 75.65
C LYS A 76 98.61 -106.33 74.61
N GLN A 77 98.31 -107.56 74.17
CA GLN A 77 97.18 -107.84 73.27
C GLN A 77 95.85 -107.45 73.93
N LYS A 78 95.66 -107.71 75.23
CA LYS A 78 94.48 -107.28 75.99
C LYS A 78 94.35 -105.76 76.03
N GLN A 79 95.40 -105.03 76.41
CA GLN A 79 95.39 -103.56 76.43
C GLN A 79 95.17 -102.95 75.04
N LEU A 80 95.74 -103.54 73.99
CA LEU A 80 95.52 -103.13 72.61
C LEU A 80 94.07 -103.40 72.16
N THR A 81 93.48 -104.52 72.58
CA THR A 81 92.08 -104.87 72.30
C THR A 81 91.11 -103.93 73.02
N GLU A 82 91.39 -103.59 74.28
CA GLU A 82 90.57 -102.71 75.10
C GLU A 82 90.61 -101.25 74.59
N SER A 83 91.80 -100.75 74.23
CA SER A 83 91.95 -99.45 73.58
C SER A 83 91.36 -99.41 72.17
N LEU A 84 91.45 -100.49 71.38
CA LEU A 84 90.69 -100.64 70.12
C LEU A 84 89.18 -100.62 70.35
N SER A 85 88.68 -101.25 71.40
CA SER A 85 87.25 -101.25 71.73
C SER A 85 86.76 -99.85 72.10
N ILE A 86 87.52 -99.10 72.89
CA ILE A 86 87.20 -97.70 73.26
C ILE A 86 87.27 -96.79 72.02
N ALA A 87 88.30 -96.93 71.18
CA ALA A 87 88.44 -96.17 69.94
C ALA A 87 87.33 -96.50 68.93
N THR A 88 86.88 -97.77 68.88
CA THR A 88 85.77 -98.20 68.03
C THR A 88 84.44 -97.62 68.52
N ALA A 89 84.13 -97.72 69.82
CA ALA A 89 82.93 -97.10 70.39
C ALA A 89 82.92 -95.56 70.24
N ALA A 90 84.08 -94.90 70.37
CA ALA A 90 84.23 -93.47 70.12
C ALA A 90 84.00 -93.12 68.63
N LYS A 91 84.54 -93.93 67.71
CA LYS A 91 84.31 -93.81 66.26
C LYS A 91 82.84 -94.04 65.91
N GLU A 92 82.18 -95.04 66.47
CA GLU A 92 80.76 -95.32 66.27
C GLU A 92 79.88 -94.18 66.79
N LYS A 93 80.19 -93.63 67.97
CA LYS A 93 79.51 -92.44 68.50
C LYS A 93 79.72 -91.22 67.60
N ALA A 94 80.94 -90.97 67.14
CA ALA A 94 81.24 -89.88 66.21
C ALA A 94 80.54 -90.07 64.86
N GLN A 95 80.51 -91.29 64.32
CA GLN A 95 79.77 -91.63 63.11
C GLN A 95 78.26 -91.44 63.29
N GLY A 96 77.72 -91.80 64.46
CA GLY A 96 76.34 -91.51 64.85
C GLY A 96 76.04 -90.01 64.81
N SER A 97 76.85 -89.19 65.47
CA SER A 97 76.70 -87.72 65.43
C SER A 97 76.87 -87.14 64.03
N VAL A 98 77.80 -87.64 63.21
CA VAL A 98 77.95 -87.22 61.80
C VAL A 98 76.73 -87.61 60.98
N ASN A 99 76.17 -88.81 61.17
CA ASN A 99 74.95 -89.24 60.48
C ASN A 99 73.75 -88.36 60.89
N THR A 100 73.60 -88.04 62.19
CA THR A 100 72.57 -87.11 62.68
C THR A 100 72.73 -85.72 62.08
N LEU A 101 73.93 -85.12 62.15
CA LEU A 101 74.20 -83.80 61.57
C LEU A 101 74.02 -83.78 60.04
N THR A 102 74.32 -84.88 59.34
CA THR A 102 74.07 -85.01 57.89
C THR A 102 72.57 -85.07 57.59
N ALA A 103 71.78 -85.74 58.44
CA ALA A 103 70.32 -85.76 58.33
C ALA A 103 69.70 -84.39 58.66
N GLU A 104 70.16 -83.71 59.71
CA GLU A 104 69.76 -82.35 60.07
C GLU A 104 70.12 -81.34 58.96
N GLN A 105 71.33 -81.43 58.40
CA GLN A 105 71.74 -80.62 57.24
C GLN A 105 70.83 -80.89 56.03
N SER A 106 70.51 -82.15 55.76
CA SER A 106 69.61 -82.52 54.64
C SER A 106 68.19 -81.99 54.87
N GLN A 107 67.69 -82.05 56.09
CA GLN A 107 66.39 -81.50 56.48
C GLN A 107 66.36 -79.97 56.36
N LEU A 108 67.39 -79.27 56.87
CA LEU A 108 67.53 -77.82 56.74
C LEU A 108 67.67 -77.39 55.27
N GLN A 109 68.40 -78.15 54.45
CA GLN A 109 68.53 -77.88 53.02
C GLN A 109 67.20 -78.10 52.28
N SER A 110 66.40 -79.10 52.69
CA SER A 110 65.02 -79.26 52.21
C SER A 110 64.13 -78.09 52.62
N GLN A 111 64.17 -77.66 53.88
CA GLN A 111 63.41 -76.52 54.39
C GLN A 111 63.81 -75.19 53.71
N VAL A 112 65.10 -74.99 53.43
CA VAL A 112 65.58 -73.82 52.66
C VAL A 112 65.12 -73.89 51.21
N SER A 113 65.11 -75.08 50.59
CA SER A 113 64.54 -75.25 49.24
C SER A 113 63.04 -74.97 49.21
N GLU A 114 62.29 -75.42 50.21
CA GLU A 114 60.85 -75.20 50.36
C GLU A 114 60.54 -73.72 50.63
N LEU A 115 61.28 -73.06 51.52
CA LEU A 115 61.17 -71.61 51.77
C LEU A 115 61.53 -70.79 50.52
N ASN A 116 62.56 -71.17 49.76
CA ASN A 116 62.88 -70.51 48.49
C ASN A 116 61.77 -70.70 47.46
N GLN A 117 61.13 -71.87 47.41
CA GLN A 117 59.96 -72.11 46.56
C GLN A 117 58.75 -71.28 47.00
N GLN A 118 58.51 -71.14 48.31
CA GLN A 118 57.48 -70.27 48.87
C GLN A 118 57.75 -68.79 48.56
N VAL A 119 58.98 -68.31 48.73
CA VAL A 119 59.39 -66.93 48.39
C VAL A 119 59.26 -66.67 46.88
N SER A 120 59.65 -67.63 46.04
CA SER A 120 59.45 -67.54 44.58
C SER A 120 57.97 -67.44 44.22
N LYS A 121 57.10 -68.22 44.89
CA LYS A 121 55.65 -68.18 44.69
C LYS A 121 55.05 -66.85 45.18
N ILE A 122 55.46 -66.35 46.35
CA ILE A 122 55.02 -65.06 46.88
C ILE A 122 55.45 -63.91 45.95
N ASN A 123 56.66 -63.96 45.39
CA ASN A 123 57.12 -62.97 44.42
C ASN A 123 56.34 -63.04 43.11
N GLN A 124 56.01 -64.24 42.61
CA GLN A 124 55.12 -64.40 41.46
C GLN A 124 53.73 -63.81 41.75
N GLN A 125 53.10 -64.17 42.88
CA GLN A 125 51.79 -63.65 43.27
C GLN A 125 51.79 -62.13 43.50
N LYS A 126 52.90 -61.57 43.98
CA LYS A 126 53.09 -60.11 44.09
C LYS A 126 53.15 -59.44 42.71
N GLU A 127 53.83 -60.05 41.75
CA GLU A 127 53.91 -59.55 40.38
C GLU A 127 52.57 -59.66 39.65
N GLU A 128 51.84 -60.77 39.83
CA GLU A 128 50.45 -60.95 39.37
C GLU A 128 49.54 -59.84 39.93
N VAL A 129 49.57 -59.59 41.25
CA VAL A 129 48.80 -58.50 41.89
C VAL A 129 49.24 -57.10 41.42
N HIS A 130 50.53 -56.89 41.10
CA HIS A 130 50.98 -55.62 40.52
C HIS A 130 50.45 -55.40 39.10
N GLN A 131 50.35 -56.46 38.29
CA GLN A 131 49.77 -56.41 36.95
C GLN A 131 48.25 -56.20 37.02
N GLU A 132 47.54 -56.91 37.91
CA GLU A 132 46.12 -56.67 38.19
C GLU A 132 45.84 -55.22 38.64
N LEU A 133 46.66 -54.67 39.53
CA LEU A 133 46.55 -53.26 39.95
C LEU A 133 46.84 -52.26 38.83
N ALA A 134 47.78 -52.56 37.94
CA ALA A 134 48.08 -51.72 36.78
C ALA A 134 46.89 -51.70 35.80
N THR A 135 46.36 -52.88 35.43
CA THR A 135 45.18 -53.01 34.56
C THR A 135 43.93 -52.39 35.20
N LEU A 136 43.73 -52.56 36.51
CA LEU A 136 42.61 -51.94 37.23
C LEU A 136 42.72 -50.40 37.25
N ASN A 137 43.93 -49.86 37.37
CA ASN A 137 44.15 -48.41 37.30
C ASN A 137 43.96 -47.87 35.87
N GLU A 138 44.35 -48.62 34.84
CA GLU A 138 44.11 -48.28 33.43
C GLU A 138 42.61 -48.31 33.10
N GLN A 139 41.89 -49.36 33.52
CA GLN A 139 40.42 -49.44 33.45
C GLN A 139 39.73 -48.31 34.21
N LYS A 140 40.25 -47.92 35.39
CA LYS A 140 39.77 -46.77 36.15
C LYS A 140 39.94 -45.46 35.36
N GLN A 141 41.11 -45.22 34.78
CA GLN A 141 41.36 -44.02 33.96
C GLN A 141 40.49 -43.99 32.70
N GLN A 142 40.27 -45.14 32.05
CA GLN A 142 39.32 -45.26 30.94
C GLN A 142 37.89 -44.93 31.41
N SER A 143 37.43 -45.49 32.53
CA SER A 143 36.09 -45.23 33.08
C SER A 143 35.89 -43.77 33.52
N GLU A 144 36.93 -43.13 34.06
CA GLU A 144 36.92 -41.70 34.38
C GLU A 144 36.86 -40.82 33.12
N ALA A 145 37.54 -41.21 32.04
CA ALA A 145 37.45 -40.53 30.74
C ALA A 145 36.09 -40.75 30.05
N GLU A 146 35.54 -41.96 30.11
CA GLU A 146 34.19 -42.29 29.63
C GLU A 146 33.12 -41.51 30.41
N SER A 147 33.24 -41.42 31.73
CA SER A 147 32.36 -40.59 32.57
C SER A 147 32.43 -39.10 32.20
N SER A 148 33.63 -38.58 31.93
CA SER A 148 33.83 -37.20 31.45
C SER A 148 33.16 -36.97 30.08
N ASN A 149 33.36 -37.88 29.13
CA ASN A 149 32.73 -37.83 27.82
C ASN A 149 31.19 -37.93 27.91
N LEU A 150 30.66 -38.80 28.78
CA LEU A 150 29.23 -38.91 29.05
C LEU A 150 28.68 -37.63 29.69
N GLN A 151 29.43 -36.95 30.56
CA GLN A 151 29.01 -35.70 31.18
C GLN A 151 29.00 -34.53 30.18
N ILE A 152 29.98 -34.46 29.26
CA ILE A 152 29.98 -33.52 28.13
C ILE A 152 28.79 -33.79 27.20
N LEU A 153 28.54 -35.06 26.86
CA LEU A 153 27.40 -35.45 26.03
C LEU A 153 26.07 -35.08 26.71
N LEU A 154 25.93 -35.35 28.01
CA LEU A 154 24.73 -35.05 28.78
C LEU A 154 24.49 -33.53 28.87
N GLN A 155 25.53 -32.71 29.01
CA GLN A 155 25.38 -31.25 28.92
C GLN A 155 24.96 -30.81 27.52
N SER A 156 25.56 -31.35 26.45
CA SER A 156 25.14 -31.03 25.07
C SER A 156 23.69 -31.46 24.76
N LEU A 157 23.20 -32.50 25.44
CA LEU A 157 21.80 -32.94 25.37
C LEU A 157 20.88 -32.02 26.19
N GLN A 158 21.34 -31.48 27.32
CA GLN A 158 20.60 -30.46 28.09
C GLN A 158 20.51 -29.13 27.33
N GLU A 159 21.58 -28.71 26.65
CA GLU A 159 21.60 -27.53 25.79
C GLU A 159 20.61 -27.71 24.62
N LYS A 160 20.67 -28.83 23.90
CA LYS A 160 19.69 -29.18 22.85
C LYS A 160 18.26 -29.35 23.37
N GLN A 161 18.08 -29.80 24.61
CA GLN A 161 16.76 -29.85 25.24
C GLN A 161 16.24 -28.43 25.54
N GLY A 162 17.13 -27.49 25.92
CA GLY A 162 16.82 -26.07 26.04
C GLY A 162 16.40 -25.45 24.71
N GLU A 163 17.20 -25.65 23.65
CA GLU A 163 16.90 -25.21 22.28
C GLU A 163 15.54 -25.77 21.80
N SER A 164 15.31 -27.07 21.99
CA SER A 164 14.06 -27.74 21.62
C SER A 164 12.86 -27.23 22.42
N ASN A 165 13.01 -27.00 23.72
CA ASN A 165 11.95 -26.39 24.55
C ASN A 165 11.64 -24.95 24.12
N GLN A 166 12.65 -24.16 23.75
CA GLN A 166 12.45 -22.82 23.19
C GLN A 166 11.71 -22.89 21.85
N ALA A 167 12.15 -23.74 20.92
CA ALA A 167 11.47 -23.93 19.63
C ALA A 167 10.02 -24.40 19.81
N VAL A 168 9.73 -25.30 20.77
CA VAL A 168 8.36 -25.69 21.13
C VAL A 168 7.57 -24.50 21.69
N SER A 169 8.17 -23.63 22.50
CA SER A 169 7.52 -22.41 23.00
C SER A 169 7.22 -21.40 21.88
N GLU A 170 8.14 -21.22 20.94
CA GLU A 170 7.97 -20.35 19.78
C GLU A 170 6.87 -20.89 18.84
N ILE A 171 6.90 -22.18 18.53
CA ILE A 171 5.86 -22.86 17.75
C ILE A 171 4.50 -22.79 18.46
N THR A 172 4.46 -22.95 19.79
CA THR A 172 3.20 -22.82 20.57
C THR A 172 2.64 -21.40 20.47
N THR A 173 3.51 -20.38 20.56
CA THR A 173 3.11 -18.97 20.41
C THR A 173 2.59 -18.67 19.00
N GLN A 174 3.26 -19.19 17.97
CA GLN A 174 2.81 -19.08 16.57
C GLN A 174 1.48 -19.81 16.35
N LEU A 175 1.26 -20.96 16.99
CA LEU A 175 0.02 -21.73 16.87
C LEU A 175 -1.16 -21.00 17.55
N GLU A 176 -0.95 -20.36 18.70
CA GLU A 176 -1.94 -19.49 19.35
C GLU A 176 -2.23 -18.22 18.51
N GLN A 177 -1.22 -17.68 17.82
CA GLN A 177 -1.38 -16.57 16.88
C GLN A 177 -2.16 -16.98 15.61
N VAL A 178 -1.94 -18.20 15.08
CA VAL A 178 -2.72 -18.75 13.95
C VAL A 178 -4.15 -19.09 14.37
N GLU A 179 -4.35 -19.64 15.57
CA GLU A 179 -5.69 -19.95 16.09
C GLU A 179 -6.51 -18.66 16.34
N THR A 180 -5.88 -17.57 16.80
CA THR A 180 -6.54 -16.26 16.90
C THR A 180 -6.85 -15.62 15.54
N GLN A 181 -5.95 -15.72 14.55
CA GLN A 181 -6.21 -15.29 13.16
C GLN A 181 -7.36 -16.09 12.51
N LYS A 182 -7.37 -17.42 12.71
CA LYS A 182 -8.46 -18.32 12.28
C LYS A 182 -9.80 -17.90 12.90
N ASN A 183 -9.82 -17.56 14.20
CA ASN A 183 -11.04 -17.12 14.87
C ASN A 183 -11.54 -15.74 14.36
N SER A 184 -10.64 -14.81 14.03
CA SER A 184 -11.06 -13.55 13.37
C SER A 184 -11.58 -13.78 11.95
N LEU A 185 -10.90 -14.62 11.16
CA LEU A 185 -11.35 -14.98 9.80
C LEU A 185 -12.68 -15.74 9.82
N GLN A 186 -12.92 -16.61 10.80
CA GLN A 186 -14.22 -17.25 10.97
C GLN A 186 -15.32 -16.23 11.31
N THR A 187 -15.03 -15.25 12.18
CA THR A 187 -15.97 -14.16 12.50
C THR A 187 -16.29 -13.32 11.26
N GLU A 188 -15.30 -13.02 10.43
CA GLU A 188 -15.46 -12.32 9.15
C GLU A 188 -16.28 -13.14 8.14
N VAL A 189 -16.05 -14.45 8.05
CA VAL A 189 -16.87 -15.37 7.24
C VAL A 189 -18.32 -15.43 7.73
N GLU A 190 -18.57 -15.43 9.04
CA GLU A 190 -19.93 -15.38 9.61
C GLU A 190 -20.63 -14.03 9.31
N GLN A 191 -19.89 -12.91 9.31
CA GLN A 191 -20.40 -11.61 8.86
C GLN A 191 -20.69 -11.59 7.36
N LEU A 192 -19.79 -12.10 6.52
CA LEU A 192 -19.99 -12.18 5.07
C LEU A 192 -21.16 -13.10 4.69
N GLN A 193 -21.34 -14.23 5.39
CA GLN A 193 -22.52 -15.09 5.23
C GLN A 193 -23.81 -14.36 5.59
N THR A 194 -23.79 -13.52 6.63
CA THR A 194 -24.94 -12.68 7.02
C THR A 194 -25.26 -11.65 5.93
N GLN A 195 -24.26 -10.92 5.43
CA GLN A 195 -24.44 -9.95 4.33
C GLN A 195 -24.92 -10.62 3.03
N VAL A 196 -24.42 -11.82 2.71
CA VAL A 196 -24.89 -12.60 1.55
C VAL A 196 -26.34 -13.02 1.72
N ALA A 197 -26.78 -13.39 2.93
CA ALA A 197 -28.18 -13.70 3.21
C ALA A 197 -29.10 -12.47 3.07
N GLU A 198 -28.68 -11.32 3.59
CA GLU A 198 -29.38 -10.03 3.42
C GLU A 198 -29.48 -9.63 1.94
N GLN A 199 -28.39 -9.75 1.17
CA GLN A 199 -28.38 -9.52 -0.27
C GLN A 199 -29.29 -10.51 -1.02
N LEU A 200 -29.35 -11.78 -0.60
CA LEU A 200 -30.24 -12.78 -1.20
C LEU A 200 -31.72 -12.45 -0.95
N GLN A 201 -32.06 -12.01 0.27
CA GLN A 201 -33.41 -11.54 0.60
C GLN A 201 -33.76 -10.30 -0.23
N HIS A 202 -32.89 -9.29 -0.28
CA HIS A 202 -33.18 -8.07 -1.03
C HIS A 202 -33.30 -8.33 -2.55
N LYS A 203 -32.49 -9.23 -3.09
CA LYS A 203 -32.68 -9.74 -4.46
C LYS A 203 -34.05 -10.41 -4.64
N GLN A 204 -34.51 -11.20 -3.67
CA GLN A 204 -35.80 -11.88 -3.71
C GLN A 204 -37.00 -10.92 -3.57
N GLU A 205 -36.82 -9.80 -2.86
CA GLU A 205 -37.78 -8.68 -2.79
C GLU A 205 -37.86 -7.96 -4.15
N LEU A 206 -36.72 -7.63 -4.76
CA LEU A 206 -36.66 -7.04 -6.11
C LEU A 206 -37.22 -7.98 -7.19
N GLU A 207 -37.00 -9.30 -7.09
CA GLU A 207 -37.62 -10.28 -8.00
C GLU A 207 -39.15 -10.34 -7.84
N GLN A 208 -39.68 -10.13 -6.63
CA GLN A 208 -41.13 -9.98 -6.40
C GLN A 208 -41.67 -8.64 -6.94
N GLU A 209 -40.94 -7.54 -6.77
CA GLU A 209 -41.34 -6.24 -7.33
C GLU A 209 -41.34 -6.26 -8.86
N ILE A 210 -40.32 -6.87 -9.49
CA ILE A 210 -40.27 -7.08 -10.94
C ILE A 210 -41.42 -7.99 -11.42
N ALA A 211 -41.80 -9.01 -10.65
CA ALA A 211 -42.96 -9.84 -10.96
C ALA A 211 -44.28 -9.07 -10.86
N ALA A 212 -44.45 -8.24 -9.82
CA ALA A 212 -45.62 -7.36 -9.68
C ALA A 212 -45.69 -6.31 -10.79
N LEU A 213 -44.56 -5.71 -11.18
CA LEU A 213 -44.50 -4.76 -12.29
C LEU A 213 -44.87 -5.43 -13.63
N LYS A 214 -44.39 -6.65 -13.90
CA LYS A 214 -44.81 -7.43 -15.09
C LYS A 214 -46.28 -7.81 -15.08
N GLU A 215 -46.85 -8.10 -13.92
CA GLU A 215 -48.30 -8.30 -13.77
C GLU A 215 -49.06 -7.01 -14.09
N THR A 216 -48.60 -5.84 -13.63
CA THR A 216 -49.21 -4.55 -14.02
C THR A 216 -49.00 -4.21 -15.50
N GLU A 217 -47.86 -4.59 -16.10
CA GLU A 217 -47.60 -4.44 -17.53
C GLU A 217 -48.58 -5.30 -18.35
N TYR A 218 -48.76 -6.57 -17.98
CA TYR A 218 -49.75 -7.46 -18.58
C TYR A 218 -51.18 -6.92 -18.46
N GLN A 219 -51.58 -6.45 -17.27
CA GLN A 219 -52.89 -5.82 -17.05
C GLN A 219 -53.07 -4.54 -17.87
N ILE A 220 -52.01 -3.75 -18.08
CA ILE A 220 -52.03 -2.56 -18.96
C ILE A 220 -52.12 -2.98 -20.44
N THR A 221 -51.46 -4.05 -20.86
CA THR A 221 -51.60 -4.61 -22.22
C THR A 221 -53.02 -5.14 -22.45
N GLU A 222 -53.57 -5.96 -21.56
CA GLU A 222 -54.96 -6.45 -21.66
C GLU A 222 -55.96 -5.29 -21.66
N ARG A 223 -55.71 -4.24 -20.85
CA ARG A 223 -56.51 -3.00 -20.86
C ARG A 223 -56.43 -2.27 -22.21
N ALA A 224 -55.25 -2.21 -22.83
CA ALA A 224 -55.04 -1.59 -24.13
C ALA A 224 -55.71 -2.40 -25.25
N ASP A 225 -55.54 -3.72 -25.28
CA ASP A 225 -56.21 -4.62 -26.23
C ASP A 225 -57.73 -4.59 -26.08
N SER A 226 -58.23 -4.51 -24.84
CA SER A 226 -59.67 -4.34 -24.55
C SER A 226 -60.19 -2.99 -25.06
N LEU A 227 -59.44 -1.90 -24.89
CA LEU A 227 -59.79 -0.58 -25.41
C LEU A 227 -59.70 -0.51 -26.94
N GLN A 228 -58.72 -1.17 -27.55
CA GLN A 228 -58.61 -1.30 -29.01
C GLN A 228 -59.75 -2.14 -29.59
N THR A 229 -60.14 -3.22 -28.90
CA THR A 229 -61.32 -4.03 -29.25
C THR A 229 -62.62 -3.22 -29.12
N GLN A 230 -62.75 -2.39 -28.10
CA GLN A 230 -63.88 -1.47 -27.95
C GLN A 230 -63.90 -0.38 -29.03
N ALA A 231 -62.74 0.18 -29.40
CA ALA A 231 -62.64 1.15 -30.49
C ALA A 231 -62.99 0.51 -31.85
N GLN A 232 -62.53 -0.71 -32.11
CA GLN A 232 -62.88 -1.48 -33.29
C GLN A 232 -64.38 -1.81 -33.33
N ALA A 233 -64.97 -2.24 -32.20
CA ALA A 233 -66.40 -2.49 -32.08
C ALA A 233 -67.24 -1.20 -32.25
N LEU A 234 -66.72 -0.02 -31.87
CA LEU A 234 -67.36 1.27 -32.12
C LEU A 234 -67.26 1.69 -33.59
N LEU A 235 -66.15 1.41 -34.28
CA LEU A 235 -66.03 1.58 -35.74
C LEU A 235 -66.99 0.65 -36.48
N GLU A 236 -67.09 -0.62 -36.07
CA GLU A 236 -68.04 -1.58 -36.60
C GLU A 236 -69.50 -1.19 -36.30
N GLN A 237 -69.80 -0.63 -35.13
CA GLN A 237 -71.13 -0.05 -34.87
C GLN A 237 -71.40 1.19 -35.71
N GLN A 238 -70.41 2.03 -35.98
CA GLN A 238 -70.58 3.19 -36.87
C GLN A 238 -70.79 2.75 -38.33
N GLU A 239 -70.10 1.70 -38.79
CA GLU A 239 -70.33 1.13 -40.12
C GLU A 239 -71.67 0.38 -40.19
N GLN A 240 -72.06 -0.37 -39.15
CA GLN A 240 -73.40 -0.95 -39.03
C GLN A 240 -74.48 0.14 -38.98
N LEU A 241 -74.25 1.30 -38.37
CA LEU A 241 -75.18 2.43 -38.38
C LEU A 241 -75.33 3.00 -39.80
N ASN A 242 -74.21 3.18 -40.52
CA ASN A 242 -74.20 3.63 -41.91
C ASN A 242 -74.92 2.61 -42.83
N GLN A 243 -74.67 1.31 -42.62
CA GLN A 243 -75.36 0.22 -43.32
C GLN A 243 -76.84 0.16 -42.94
N LEU A 244 -77.23 0.36 -41.68
CA LEU A 244 -78.63 0.46 -41.27
C LEU A 244 -79.31 1.66 -41.91
N GLN A 245 -78.63 2.80 -42.04
CA GLN A 245 -79.19 3.99 -42.67
C GLN A 245 -79.35 3.80 -44.20
N SER A 246 -78.43 3.08 -44.84
CA SER A 246 -78.60 2.63 -46.23
C SER A 246 -79.74 1.61 -46.35
N GLN A 247 -79.83 0.63 -45.43
CA GLN A 247 -80.90 -0.37 -45.41
C GLN A 247 -82.25 0.24 -45.07
N VAL A 248 -82.35 1.29 -44.25
CA VAL A 248 -83.60 2.03 -44.03
C VAL A 248 -84.03 2.72 -45.31
N SER A 249 -83.10 3.33 -46.04
CA SER A 249 -83.37 3.94 -47.35
C SER A 249 -83.85 2.89 -48.37
N GLU A 250 -83.12 1.77 -48.47
CA GLU A 250 -83.48 0.64 -49.34
C GLU A 250 -84.78 -0.04 -48.89
N LYS A 251 -85.08 -0.11 -47.59
CA LYS A 251 -86.34 -0.66 -47.05
C LYS A 251 -87.51 0.29 -47.22
N GLN A 252 -87.29 1.60 -47.35
CA GLN A 252 -88.34 2.54 -47.78
C GLN A 252 -88.66 2.34 -49.26
N GLU A 253 -87.65 2.16 -50.12
CA GLU A 253 -87.84 1.85 -51.55
C GLU A 253 -88.46 0.46 -51.76
N GLN A 254 -87.99 -0.56 -51.03
CA GLN A 254 -88.60 -1.90 -51.01
C GLN A 254 -89.98 -1.88 -50.35
N GLN A 255 -90.31 -0.94 -49.46
CA GLN A 255 -91.67 -0.78 -48.94
C GLN A 255 -92.59 -0.23 -50.03
N GLU A 256 -92.16 0.76 -50.82
CA GLU A 256 -92.93 1.20 -52.00
C GLU A 256 -93.14 0.06 -53.01
N GLN A 257 -92.11 -0.76 -53.27
CA GLN A 257 -92.22 -1.92 -54.15
C GLN A 257 -93.12 -3.04 -53.57
N LEU A 258 -92.94 -3.42 -52.29
CA LEU A 258 -93.80 -4.42 -51.63
C LEU A 258 -95.24 -3.96 -51.50
N GLN A 259 -95.52 -2.65 -51.46
CA GLN A 259 -96.88 -2.13 -51.49
C GLN A 259 -97.54 -2.26 -52.89
N GLN A 260 -96.74 -2.45 -53.96
CA GLN A 260 -97.19 -2.89 -55.30
C GLN A 260 -97.21 -4.43 -55.46
N GLU A 261 -96.30 -5.17 -54.82
CA GLU A 261 -96.31 -6.64 -54.88
C GLU A 261 -97.38 -7.27 -53.98
N LEU A 262 -97.69 -6.70 -52.81
CA LEU A 262 -98.71 -7.24 -51.91
C LEU A 262 -100.10 -7.11 -52.54
N THR A 263 -100.37 -6.00 -53.22
CA THR A 263 -101.56 -5.80 -54.09
C THR A 263 -101.60 -6.76 -55.30
N THR A 264 -100.51 -7.50 -55.57
CA THR A 264 -100.44 -8.56 -56.59
C THR A 264 -100.53 -9.98 -55.97
N LEU A 265 -99.85 -10.23 -54.85
CA LEU A 265 -99.73 -11.55 -54.20
C LEU A 265 -100.99 -11.98 -53.43
N GLU A 266 -101.81 -11.04 -52.95
CA GLU A 266 -103.13 -11.39 -52.39
C GLU A 266 -104.01 -12.15 -53.40
N GLY A 267 -103.85 -11.88 -54.71
CA GLY A 267 -104.50 -12.64 -55.77
C GLY A 267 -103.96 -14.06 -55.99
N ARG A 268 -102.77 -14.39 -55.47
CA ARG A 268 -102.08 -15.67 -55.71
C ARG A 268 -102.16 -16.65 -54.53
N LYS A 269 -102.31 -16.15 -53.29
CA LYS A 269 -102.45 -16.99 -52.08
C LYS A 269 -103.62 -17.98 -52.18
N PHE A 270 -104.72 -17.58 -52.81
CA PHE A 270 -105.91 -18.42 -53.02
C PHE A 270 -105.66 -19.69 -53.87
N GLN A 271 -104.53 -19.78 -54.58
CA GLN A 271 -104.28 -20.87 -55.53
C GLN A 271 -103.64 -22.12 -54.88
N LEU A 272 -102.64 -21.95 -54.01
CA LEU A 272 -101.76 -23.05 -53.56
C LEU A 272 -102.28 -23.83 -52.35
N GLN A 273 -103.25 -23.29 -51.60
CA GLN A 273 -103.85 -24.02 -50.46
C GLN A 273 -104.63 -25.27 -50.92
N ALA A 274 -104.90 -25.43 -52.22
CA ALA A 274 -105.50 -26.63 -52.79
C ALA A 274 -104.51 -27.80 -53.01
N ASP A 275 -103.20 -27.54 -53.07
CA ASP A 275 -102.21 -28.55 -53.49
C ASP A 275 -101.67 -29.38 -52.31
N SER A 276 -101.49 -28.75 -51.14
CA SER A 276 -100.81 -29.35 -49.98
C SER A 276 -101.51 -30.59 -49.42
N ASP A 277 -102.84 -30.62 -49.44
CA ASP A 277 -103.67 -31.68 -48.86
C ASP A 277 -103.48 -33.05 -49.55
N ASN A 278 -102.78 -33.10 -50.69
CA ASN A 278 -102.52 -34.34 -51.43
C ASN A 278 -101.29 -35.14 -50.94
N LEU A 279 -100.28 -34.49 -50.34
CA LEU A 279 -98.96 -35.11 -50.15
C LEU A 279 -98.76 -35.84 -48.80
N GLU A 280 -99.46 -35.43 -47.74
CA GLU A 280 -99.35 -36.04 -46.41
C GLU A 280 -99.74 -37.54 -46.41
N ILE A 281 -100.56 -37.95 -47.38
CA ILE A 281 -101.00 -39.32 -47.62
C ILE A 281 -99.81 -40.27 -47.91
N HIS A 282 -98.76 -39.81 -48.59
CA HIS A 282 -97.75 -40.70 -49.19
C HIS A 282 -96.66 -41.17 -48.22
N ILE A 283 -96.49 -40.50 -47.07
CA ILE A 283 -95.43 -40.84 -46.09
C ILE A 283 -95.78 -42.11 -45.30
N GLN A 284 -97.06 -42.36 -45.03
CA GLN A 284 -97.52 -43.48 -44.19
C GLN A 284 -97.26 -44.87 -44.83
N GLU A 285 -96.97 -44.93 -46.13
CA GLU A 285 -96.73 -46.20 -46.85
C GLU A 285 -95.32 -46.78 -46.61
N LEU A 286 -94.34 -45.97 -46.22
CA LEU A 286 -92.93 -46.39 -46.15
C LEU A 286 -92.54 -47.10 -44.84
N GLU A 287 -93.11 -46.69 -43.71
CA GLU A 287 -92.70 -47.18 -42.38
C GLU A 287 -92.98 -48.69 -42.18
N GLN A 288 -93.98 -49.23 -42.88
CA GLN A 288 -94.45 -50.61 -42.66
C GLN A 288 -93.49 -51.70 -43.17
N GLN A 289 -92.49 -51.37 -44.01
CA GLN A 289 -91.58 -52.37 -44.58
C GLN A 289 -90.43 -52.76 -43.65
N GLN A 290 -90.02 -51.89 -42.71
CA GLN A 290 -88.76 -52.04 -41.96
C GLN A 290 -88.80 -53.17 -40.90
N ALA A 291 -89.99 -53.58 -40.45
CA ALA A 291 -90.16 -54.44 -39.27
C ALA A 291 -89.82 -55.93 -39.45
N LYS A 292 -89.60 -56.43 -40.68
CA LYS A 292 -89.55 -57.88 -40.98
C LYS A 292 -88.15 -58.53 -41.06
N LEU A 293 -87.07 -57.80 -40.74
CA LEU A 293 -85.69 -58.24 -41.06
C LEU A 293 -84.81 -58.61 -39.85
N ASN A 294 -85.27 -58.44 -38.61
CA ASN A 294 -84.40 -58.33 -37.41
C ASN A 294 -84.35 -59.55 -36.45
N GLU A 295 -84.81 -60.74 -36.84
CA GLU A 295 -85.15 -61.84 -35.90
C GLU A 295 -84.23 -63.09 -35.93
N SER A 296 -82.89 -62.94 -36.08
CA SER A 296 -82.04 -64.12 -36.39
C SER A 296 -80.62 -64.25 -35.75
N ILE A 297 -80.10 -63.31 -34.96
CA ILE A 297 -78.73 -63.45 -34.38
C ILE A 297 -78.66 -63.00 -32.90
N ALA A 298 -78.72 -63.97 -31.97
CA ALA A 298 -78.32 -63.79 -30.56
C ALA A 298 -78.14 -65.13 -29.80
N ALA A 299 -76.90 -65.62 -29.64
CA ALA A 299 -76.55 -66.69 -28.68
C ALA A 299 -75.02 -66.82 -28.45
N PRO A 300 -74.47 -66.35 -27.31
CA PRO A 300 -73.05 -66.52 -26.93
C PRO A 300 -72.81 -67.63 -25.89
N ILE A 301 -71.59 -67.70 -25.33
CA ILE A 301 -71.14 -68.47 -24.14
C ILE A 301 -70.65 -69.91 -24.41
N ALA A 302 -69.32 -70.07 -24.50
CA ALA A 302 -68.60 -71.34 -24.24
C ALA A 302 -67.07 -71.18 -24.11
N GLU A 303 -66.45 -70.36 -24.96
CA GLU A 303 -65.06 -70.55 -25.39
C GLU A 303 -63.96 -70.15 -24.39
N LYS A 304 -64.30 -69.43 -23.30
CA LYS A 304 -63.32 -68.91 -22.34
C LYS A 304 -62.73 -69.98 -21.37
N GLN A 305 -63.35 -71.15 -21.24
CA GLN A 305 -62.94 -72.15 -20.22
C GLN A 305 -61.96 -73.24 -20.69
N ASN A 306 -61.57 -73.27 -21.97
CA ASN A 306 -60.87 -74.43 -22.57
C ASN A 306 -59.34 -74.29 -22.78
N LEU A 307 -58.70 -73.22 -22.29
CA LEU A 307 -57.23 -73.08 -22.36
C LEU A 307 -56.49 -73.30 -21.02
N GLU A 308 -57.18 -73.22 -19.88
CA GLU A 308 -56.54 -73.44 -18.55
C GLU A 308 -56.35 -74.94 -18.22
N THR A 309 -57.08 -75.84 -18.87
CA THR A 309 -56.96 -77.30 -18.71
C THR A 309 -55.70 -77.89 -19.36
N SER A 310 -55.17 -77.25 -20.41
CA SER A 310 -54.05 -77.76 -21.21
C SER A 310 -52.67 -77.71 -20.54
N LEU A 311 -52.56 -77.10 -19.36
CA LEU A 311 -51.29 -76.95 -18.62
C LEU A 311 -51.04 -78.04 -17.56
N ASN A 312 -52.02 -78.92 -17.30
CA ASN A 312 -51.90 -79.98 -16.27
C ASN A 312 -51.72 -81.41 -16.82
N SER A 313 -51.96 -81.66 -18.10
CA SER A 313 -51.87 -83.00 -18.70
C SER A 313 -50.43 -83.50 -18.87
N LEU A 314 -49.50 -82.62 -19.28
CA LEU A 314 -48.11 -82.97 -19.60
C LEU A 314 -47.24 -83.38 -18.40
N ARG A 315 -47.83 -83.51 -17.20
CA ARG A 315 -47.19 -83.98 -15.97
C ARG A 315 -47.52 -85.45 -15.66
N THR A 316 -48.55 -86.03 -16.30
CA THR A 316 -49.01 -87.40 -16.06
C THR A 316 -48.25 -88.45 -16.87
N ASP A 317 -47.72 -88.07 -18.04
CA ASP A 317 -46.98 -89.00 -18.94
C ASP A 317 -45.70 -89.59 -18.33
N LEU A 318 -45.21 -89.03 -17.21
CA LEU A 318 -44.00 -89.48 -16.51
C LEU A 318 -44.24 -90.73 -15.65
N GLU A 319 -45.47 -91.01 -15.21
CA GLU A 319 -45.81 -92.18 -14.40
C GLU A 319 -46.30 -93.38 -15.24
N GLN A 320 -46.80 -93.14 -16.45
CA GLN A 320 -47.45 -94.19 -17.26
C GLN A 320 -46.48 -95.25 -17.82
N LEU A 321 -45.19 -94.96 -17.91
CA LEU A 321 -44.18 -95.87 -18.44
C LEU A 321 -43.78 -97.01 -17.48
N GLN A 322 -44.20 -96.95 -16.21
CA GLN A 322 -43.76 -97.87 -15.15
C GLN A 322 -44.80 -98.92 -14.74
N SER A 323 -46.03 -98.85 -15.27
CA SER A 323 -47.14 -99.74 -14.90
C SER A 323 -47.28 -100.98 -15.81
N GLN A 324 -46.81 -100.93 -17.06
CA GLN A 324 -47.14 -101.93 -18.09
C GLN A 324 -46.42 -103.29 -17.96
N LEU A 325 -45.44 -103.44 -17.07
CA LEU A 325 -44.71 -104.70 -16.90
C LEU A 325 -45.45 -105.70 -15.97
N THR A 326 -46.26 -105.22 -15.03
CA THR A 326 -46.70 -106.01 -13.87
C THR A 326 -48.04 -106.74 -14.08
N GLN A 327 -48.89 -106.27 -15.01
CA GLN A 327 -50.26 -106.78 -15.18
C GLN A 327 -50.36 -108.11 -15.95
N GLN A 328 -49.36 -108.45 -16.78
CA GLN A 328 -49.38 -109.69 -17.59
C GLN A 328 -49.18 -110.97 -16.76
N GLN A 329 -48.46 -110.89 -15.64
CA GLN A 329 -48.03 -112.07 -14.89
C GLN A 329 -49.20 -112.76 -14.15
N HIS A 330 -50.14 -111.98 -13.60
CA HIS A 330 -51.00 -112.46 -12.51
C HIS A 330 -52.19 -113.34 -12.95
N ASN A 331 -52.54 -113.34 -14.24
CA ASN A 331 -53.71 -114.08 -14.75
C ASN A 331 -53.45 -115.56 -15.06
N LYS A 332 -52.22 -116.08 -14.91
CA LYS A 332 -51.90 -117.48 -15.19
C LYS A 332 -52.04 -118.42 -13.98
N GLU A 333 -51.93 -117.88 -12.76
CA GLU A 333 -52.00 -118.63 -11.49
C GLU A 333 -53.37 -119.29 -11.23
N ALA A 334 -54.41 -118.92 -12.00
CA ALA A 334 -55.72 -119.54 -11.93
C ALA A 334 -55.77 -121.00 -12.46
N LEU A 335 -54.72 -121.48 -13.14
CA LEU A 335 -54.68 -122.84 -13.73
C LEU A 335 -54.03 -123.90 -12.81
N ALA A 336 -54.28 -123.83 -11.51
CA ALA A 336 -53.79 -124.77 -10.50
C ALA A 336 -54.52 -126.15 -10.54
N GLN A 337 -54.51 -126.84 -11.69
CA GLN A 337 -55.36 -128.03 -11.90
C GLN A 337 -54.71 -129.29 -12.51
N GLU A 338 -53.42 -129.35 -12.86
CA GLU A 338 -52.83 -130.61 -13.38
C GLU A 338 -51.58 -131.12 -12.65
N LEU A 339 -51.82 -131.64 -11.45
CA LEU A 339 -50.86 -132.32 -10.55
C LEU A 339 -50.53 -133.77 -11.02
N THR A 340 -50.58 -134.05 -12.33
CA THR A 340 -50.86 -135.41 -12.84
C THR A 340 -49.69 -136.11 -13.56
N ALA A 341 -48.71 -135.36 -14.09
CA ALA A 341 -47.67 -135.88 -14.99
C ALA A 341 -46.49 -136.64 -14.30
N LEU A 342 -46.65 -137.06 -13.04
CA LEU A 342 -45.61 -137.60 -12.15
C LEU A 342 -45.13 -139.03 -12.49
N ARG A 343 -44.93 -139.36 -13.78
CA ARG A 343 -44.67 -140.74 -14.27
C ARG A 343 -43.42 -140.95 -15.12
N ALA A 344 -42.83 -139.91 -15.71
CA ALA A 344 -41.74 -140.08 -16.71
C ALA A 344 -40.37 -140.50 -16.15
N GLN A 345 -40.19 -140.50 -14.82
CA GLN A 345 -38.88 -140.61 -14.15
C GLN A 345 -38.35 -142.06 -14.01
N LYS A 346 -38.81 -143.01 -14.84
CA LYS A 346 -38.63 -144.46 -14.57
C LYS A 346 -37.61 -145.18 -15.47
N ASP A 347 -37.53 -144.84 -16.75
CA ASP A 347 -37.01 -145.79 -17.76
C ASP A 347 -35.48 -145.73 -17.98
N GLN A 348 -34.76 -144.88 -17.24
CA GLN A 348 -33.33 -144.61 -17.40
C GLN A 348 -32.38 -145.75 -16.95
N LEU A 349 -32.88 -146.78 -16.25
CA LEU A 349 -32.06 -147.72 -15.46
C LEU A 349 -31.60 -149.02 -16.16
N ASN A 350 -31.96 -149.25 -17.42
CA ASN A 350 -31.75 -150.57 -18.08
C ASN A 350 -30.47 -150.70 -18.92
N LEU A 351 -29.58 -149.69 -18.98
CA LEU A 351 -28.51 -149.65 -20.00
C LEU A 351 -27.19 -150.36 -19.61
N ASP A 352 -26.90 -150.54 -18.32
CA ASP A 352 -25.52 -150.74 -17.85
C ASP A 352 -25.00 -152.20 -17.89
N SER A 353 -25.82 -153.17 -18.29
CA SER A 353 -25.56 -154.60 -18.01
C SER A 353 -24.57 -155.31 -18.95
N ASP A 354 -24.43 -154.88 -20.21
CA ASP A 354 -23.82 -155.72 -21.26
C ASP A 354 -22.28 -155.65 -21.33
N THR A 355 -21.67 -154.66 -20.67
CA THR A 355 -20.26 -154.29 -20.83
C THR A 355 -19.25 -155.34 -20.33
N LEU A 356 -19.65 -156.25 -19.45
CA LEU A 356 -18.72 -157.13 -18.71
C LEU A 356 -18.15 -158.31 -19.51
N GLN A 357 -18.80 -158.74 -20.59
CA GLN A 357 -18.51 -160.06 -21.19
C GLN A 357 -17.22 -160.12 -22.04
N SER A 358 -16.63 -158.98 -22.41
CA SER A 358 -15.51 -158.92 -23.37
C SER A 358 -14.12 -159.27 -22.82
N GLN A 359 -13.98 -159.60 -21.53
CA GLN A 359 -12.67 -159.57 -20.83
C GLN A 359 -11.89 -160.90 -20.80
N ILE A 360 -12.51 -162.05 -21.12
CA ILE A 360 -11.95 -163.37 -20.79
C ILE A 360 -10.91 -163.90 -21.81
N GLN A 361 -11.05 -163.58 -23.09
CA GLN A 361 -10.34 -164.33 -24.17
C GLN A 361 -8.84 -164.02 -24.30
N ILE A 362 -8.33 -163.00 -23.59
CA ILE A 362 -6.95 -162.48 -23.73
C ILE A 362 -5.89 -163.41 -23.09
N LEU A 363 -6.27 -164.31 -22.19
CA LEU A 363 -5.33 -165.05 -21.32
C LEU A 363 -4.48 -166.14 -22.01
N THR A 364 -4.72 -166.48 -23.28
CA THR A 364 -4.15 -167.70 -23.91
C THR A 364 -2.75 -167.51 -24.53
N GLU A 365 -2.24 -166.29 -24.68
CA GLU A 365 -0.98 -166.00 -25.40
C GLU A 365 0.32 -166.42 -24.69
N GLN A 366 0.26 -166.97 -23.47
CA GLN A 366 1.39 -166.88 -22.52
C GLN A 366 2.48 -167.98 -22.63
N GLN A 367 2.20 -169.15 -23.23
CA GLN A 367 2.94 -170.37 -22.90
C GLN A 367 4.20 -170.69 -23.75
N GLU A 368 4.34 -170.18 -24.97
CA GLU A 368 5.46 -170.53 -25.87
C GLU A 368 6.76 -169.73 -25.57
N SER A 369 6.75 -168.94 -24.50
CA SER A 369 7.74 -167.91 -24.15
C SER A 369 9.04 -168.42 -23.50
N LEU A 370 9.18 -169.72 -23.18
CA LEU A 370 10.18 -170.16 -22.21
C LEU A 370 11.63 -170.21 -22.72
N SER A 371 11.87 -170.53 -24.00
CA SER A 371 13.26 -170.65 -24.52
C SER A 371 13.96 -169.30 -24.70
N THR A 372 13.22 -168.20 -24.83
CA THR A 372 13.79 -166.85 -24.86
C THR A 372 14.14 -166.36 -23.45
N VAL A 373 13.54 -166.90 -22.39
CA VAL A 373 13.78 -166.48 -21.00
C VAL A 373 15.24 -166.68 -20.56
N GLU A 374 15.94 -167.73 -20.98
CA GLU A 374 17.33 -167.94 -20.54
C GLU A 374 18.34 -167.04 -21.26
N ALA A 375 18.15 -166.77 -22.56
CA ALA A 375 18.92 -165.74 -23.26
C ALA A 375 18.61 -164.33 -22.71
N HIS A 376 17.32 -164.04 -22.47
CA HIS A 376 16.92 -162.81 -21.77
C HIS A 376 17.50 -162.75 -20.35
N LYS A 377 17.74 -163.86 -19.65
CA LYS A 377 18.28 -163.87 -18.29
C LYS A 377 19.75 -163.43 -18.25
N GLU A 378 20.61 -163.93 -19.14
CA GLU A 378 22.00 -163.43 -19.21
C GLU A 378 22.03 -161.96 -19.67
N GLN A 379 21.19 -161.59 -20.64
CA GLN A 379 21.03 -160.19 -21.04
C GLN A 379 20.52 -159.32 -19.87
N LEU A 380 19.56 -159.80 -19.07
CA LEU A 380 19.04 -159.12 -17.89
C LEU A 380 20.08 -159.01 -16.77
N GLN A 381 20.99 -159.97 -16.61
CA GLN A 381 22.09 -159.85 -15.65
C GLN A 381 23.14 -158.83 -16.10
N ALA A 382 23.45 -158.77 -17.40
CA ALA A 382 24.31 -157.72 -17.96
C ALA A 382 23.64 -156.33 -17.87
N GLN A 383 22.33 -156.23 -18.18
CA GLN A 383 21.53 -155.02 -17.99
C GLN A 383 21.44 -154.65 -16.51
N GLN A 384 21.25 -155.58 -15.59
CA GLN A 384 21.22 -155.33 -14.15
C GLN A 384 22.55 -154.78 -13.64
N ALA A 385 23.69 -155.32 -14.10
CA ALA A 385 25.01 -154.79 -13.76
C ALA A 385 25.22 -153.38 -14.33
N SER A 386 24.81 -153.13 -15.58
CA SER A 386 24.85 -151.80 -16.20
C SER A 386 23.96 -150.79 -15.45
N LEU A 387 22.73 -151.19 -15.13
CA LEU A 387 21.75 -150.39 -14.38
C LEU A 387 22.19 -150.16 -12.92
N GLN A 388 22.94 -151.08 -12.31
CA GLN A 388 23.53 -150.90 -10.98
C GLN A 388 24.58 -149.78 -11.02
N THR A 389 25.50 -149.80 -11.99
CA THR A 389 26.50 -148.73 -12.18
C THR A 389 25.85 -147.41 -12.60
N GLU A 390 24.83 -147.44 -13.47
CA GLU A 390 24.07 -146.25 -13.86
C GLU A 390 23.28 -145.66 -12.68
N LEU A 391 22.72 -146.51 -11.80
CA LEU A 391 22.03 -146.09 -10.58
C LEU A 391 23.00 -145.50 -9.55
N GLU A 392 24.20 -146.05 -9.38
CA GLU A 392 25.25 -145.48 -8.53
C GLU A 392 25.76 -144.13 -9.08
N GLN A 393 25.92 -144.03 -10.41
CA GLN A 393 26.25 -142.77 -11.08
C GLN A 393 25.12 -141.74 -10.95
N LEU A 394 23.86 -142.14 -11.10
CA LEU A 394 22.69 -141.29 -10.90
C LEU A 394 22.54 -140.86 -9.43
N GLN A 395 22.82 -141.73 -8.46
CA GLN A 395 22.84 -141.35 -7.03
C GLN A 395 23.93 -140.31 -6.74
N SER A 396 25.12 -140.45 -7.33
CA SER A 396 26.18 -139.44 -7.24
C SER A 396 25.74 -138.11 -7.86
N GLN A 397 25.18 -138.13 -9.08
CA GLN A 397 24.66 -136.92 -9.74
C GLN A 397 23.49 -136.29 -8.99
N VAL A 398 22.57 -137.07 -8.42
CA VAL A 398 21.48 -136.57 -7.57
C VAL A 398 22.03 -135.92 -6.31
N SER A 399 23.07 -136.48 -5.70
CA SER A 399 23.74 -135.88 -4.54
C SER A 399 24.41 -134.55 -4.92
N GLU A 400 25.15 -134.51 -6.04
CA GLU A 400 25.78 -133.29 -6.56
C GLU A 400 24.73 -132.21 -6.91
N LYS A 401 23.62 -132.58 -7.56
CA LYS A 401 22.52 -131.67 -7.87
C LYS A 401 21.76 -131.23 -6.63
N GLN A 402 21.65 -132.06 -5.59
CA GLN A 402 21.07 -131.66 -4.31
C GLN A 402 21.96 -130.65 -3.58
N THR A 403 23.28 -130.85 -3.53
CA THR A 403 24.21 -129.84 -2.98
C THR A 403 24.21 -128.54 -3.80
N SER A 404 24.19 -128.63 -5.13
CA SER A 404 24.09 -127.45 -6.01
C SER A 404 22.76 -126.72 -5.85
N LYS A 405 21.65 -127.45 -5.64
CA LYS A 405 20.34 -126.88 -5.30
C LYS A 405 20.38 -126.16 -3.96
N GLU A 406 20.92 -126.78 -2.91
CA GLU A 406 21.03 -126.16 -1.57
C GLU A 406 21.88 -124.88 -1.60
N GLN A 407 22.95 -124.85 -2.42
CA GLN A 407 23.73 -123.63 -2.68
C GLN A 407 22.90 -122.55 -3.38
N LEU A 408 22.18 -122.90 -4.46
CA LEU A 408 21.30 -121.97 -5.18
C LEU A 408 20.12 -121.47 -4.32
N GLU A 409 19.61 -122.29 -3.40
CA GLU A 409 18.59 -121.90 -2.42
C GLU A 409 19.16 -120.90 -1.40
N GLN A 410 20.41 -121.05 -0.95
CA GLN A 410 21.09 -120.04 -0.10
C GLN A 410 21.42 -118.75 -0.86
N GLU A 411 21.87 -118.83 -2.11
CA GLU A 411 22.06 -117.64 -2.97
C GLU A 411 20.73 -116.91 -3.21
N LEU A 412 19.65 -117.65 -3.48
CA LEU A 412 18.31 -117.08 -3.66
C LEU A 412 17.82 -116.35 -2.41
N VAL A 413 18.00 -116.94 -1.22
CA VAL A 413 17.68 -116.28 0.07
C VAL A 413 18.53 -115.02 0.26
N THR A 414 19.82 -115.06 -0.10
CA THR A 414 20.73 -113.91 -0.02
C THR A 414 20.31 -112.79 -0.98
N PHE A 415 19.91 -113.13 -2.22
CA PHE A 415 19.35 -112.18 -3.17
C PHE A 415 17.99 -111.62 -2.74
N GLN A 416 17.13 -112.41 -2.11
CA GLN A 416 15.85 -111.95 -1.55
C GLN A 416 16.06 -110.96 -0.41
N GLN A 417 16.99 -111.24 0.51
CA GLN A 417 17.38 -110.30 1.58
C GLN A 417 17.95 -109.00 1.01
N LYS A 418 18.85 -109.08 0.03
CA LYS A 418 19.43 -107.90 -0.62
C LYS A 418 18.42 -107.11 -1.44
N LYS A 419 17.45 -107.77 -2.07
CA LYS A 419 16.30 -107.13 -2.72
C LYS A 419 15.46 -106.36 -1.69
N GLN A 420 15.10 -107.00 -0.57
CA GLN A 420 14.30 -106.38 0.49
C GLN A 420 15.02 -105.18 1.13
N GLN A 421 16.35 -105.27 1.30
CA GLN A 421 17.17 -104.13 1.73
C GLN A 421 17.10 -102.99 0.69
N LEU A 422 17.34 -103.26 -0.59
CA LEU A 422 17.27 -102.25 -1.65
C LEU A 422 15.87 -101.65 -1.82
N GLU A 423 14.80 -102.43 -1.65
CA GLU A 423 13.42 -101.92 -1.63
C GLU A 423 13.18 -101.00 -0.43
N THR A 424 13.75 -101.33 0.75
CA THR A 424 13.69 -100.48 1.94
C THR A 424 14.45 -99.17 1.71
N GLU A 425 15.72 -99.24 1.29
CA GLU A 425 16.56 -98.09 0.95
C GLU A 425 15.92 -97.21 -0.13
N PHE A 426 15.28 -97.80 -1.14
CA PHE A 426 14.54 -97.07 -2.17
C PHE A 426 13.32 -96.34 -1.59
N THR A 427 12.50 -97.00 -0.75
CA THR A 427 11.37 -96.32 -0.09
C THR A 427 11.81 -95.23 0.88
N GLU A 428 12.95 -95.40 1.55
CA GLU A 428 13.50 -94.37 2.43
C GLU A 428 14.01 -93.17 1.62
N LEU A 429 14.77 -93.39 0.54
CA LEU A 429 15.20 -92.32 -0.37
C LEU A 429 14.00 -91.61 -1.02
N GLN A 430 12.94 -92.34 -1.38
CA GLN A 430 11.71 -91.76 -1.91
C GLN A 430 11.00 -90.89 -0.86
N ALA A 431 10.95 -91.31 0.41
CA ALA A 431 10.40 -90.52 1.51
C ALA A 431 11.28 -89.29 1.84
N GLN A 432 12.60 -89.43 1.81
CA GLN A 432 13.55 -88.31 1.96
C GLN A 432 13.42 -87.30 0.82
N LEU A 433 13.07 -87.72 -0.40
CA LEU A 433 12.85 -86.83 -1.54
C LEU A 433 11.61 -85.92 -1.38
N THR A 434 10.60 -86.35 -0.62
CA THR A 434 9.36 -85.59 -0.43
C THR A 434 9.58 -84.25 0.31
N GLN A 435 10.50 -84.20 1.29
CA GLN A 435 10.72 -82.99 2.08
C GLN A 435 11.37 -81.85 1.27
N PRO A 436 12.45 -82.08 0.48
CA PRO A 436 12.95 -81.08 -0.47
C PRO A 436 11.93 -80.67 -1.54
N GLN A 437 11.05 -81.59 -1.99
CA GLN A 437 9.99 -81.24 -2.94
C GLN A 437 8.94 -80.31 -2.31
N GLN A 438 8.52 -80.56 -1.06
CA GLN A 438 7.62 -79.67 -0.32
C GLN A 438 8.27 -78.31 -0.05
N LEU A 439 9.53 -78.27 0.38
CA LEU A 439 10.26 -77.03 0.62
C LEU A 439 10.46 -76.23 -0.68
N LYS A 440 10.73 -76.90 -1.82
CA LYS A 440 10.79 -76.26 -3.13
C LYS A 440 9.44 -75.61 -3.49
N ALA A 441 8.34 -76.34 -3.35
CA ALA A 441 7.00 -75.80 -3.65
C ALA A 441 6.63 -74.60 -2.75
N GLN A 442 7.02 -74.63 -1.47
CA GLN A 442 6.87 -73.51 -0.55
C GLN A 442 7.69 -72.29 -1.00
N LEU A 443 8.97 -72.47 -1.33
CA LEU A 443 9.84 -71.39 -1.83
C LEU A 443 9.37 -70.83 -3.19
N GLU A 444 8.82 -71.66 -4.08
CA GLU A 444 8.22 -71.20 -5.34
C GLU A 444 6.93 -70.39 -5.09
N GLN A 445 6.14 -70.75 -4.08
CA GLN A 445 4.97 -69.97 -3.64
C GLN A 445 5.37 -68.65 -2.94
N GLU A 446 6.41 -68.65 -2.10
CA GLU A 446 6.95 -67.46 -1.47
C GLU A 446 7.54 -66.49 -2.50
N LEU A 447 8.33 -66.97 -3.48
CA LEU A 447 8.82 -66.17 -4.61
C LEU A 447 7.67 -65.54 -5.41
N THR A 448 6.63 -66.31 -5.72
CA THR A 448 5.44 -65.80 -6.41
C THR A 448 4.74 -64.70 -5.60
N THR A 449 4.69 -64.86 -4.27
CA THR A 449 4.10 -63.87 -3.35
C THR A 449 4.95 -62.60 -3.30
N LEU A 450 6.28 -62.73 -3.23
CA LEU A 450 7.22 -61.60 -3.18
C LEU A 450 7.24 -60.80 -4.49
N GLU A 451 7.17 -61.47 -5.65
CA GLU A 451 7.14 -60.79 -6.95
C GLU A 451 5.81 -60.03 -7.14
N ASN A 452 4.69 -60.57 -6.66
CA ASN A 452 3.40 -59.87 -6.63
C ASN A 452 3.44 -58.66 -5.68
N GLN A 453 4.00 -58.80 -4.48
CA GLN A 453 4.18 -57.69 -3.52
C GLN A 453 5.08 -56.60 -4.09
N LYS A 454 6.15 -56.99 -4.79
CA LYS A 454 7.04 -56.06 -5.50
C LYS A 454 6.31 -55.30 -6.60
N GLN A 455 5.54 -55.97 -7.48
CA GLN A 455 4.75 -55.29 -8.51
C GLN A 455 3.70 -54.34 -7.91
N GLN A 456 3.08 -54.73 -6.79
CA GLN A 456 2.17 -53.85 -6.06
C GLN A 456 2.90 -52.62 -5.52
N LEU A 457 4.06 -52.77 -4.89
CA LEU A 457 4.88 -51.65 -4.39
C LEU A 457 5.44 -50.77 -5.52
N GLU A 458 5.80 -51.34 -6.67
CA GLU A 458 6.21 -50.57 -7.87
C GLU A 458 5.03 -49.75 -8.44
N THR A 459 3.80 -50.28 -8.35
CA THR A 459 2.56 -49.58 -8.72
C THR A 459 2.22 -48.48 -7.73
N GLU A 460 2.21 -48.77 -6.42
CA GLU A 460 1.98 -47.79 -5.35
C GLU A 460 3.04 -46.68 -5.37
N PHE A 461 4.30 -47.00 -5.68
CA PHE A 461 5.37 -46.01 -5.85
C PHE A 461 5.14 -45.10 -7.07
N THR A 462 4.75 -45.66 -8.23
CA THR A 462 4.44 -44.84 -9.42
C THR A 462 3.16 -44.02 -9.24
N GLU A 463 2.16 -44.52 -8.50
CA GLU A 463 0.97 -43.76 -8.14
C GLU A 463 1.32 -42.62 -7.18
N LEU A 464 2.08 -42.87 -6.12
CA LEU A 464 2.59 -41.82 -5.21
C LEU A 464 3.44 -40.77 -5.95
N GLN A 465 4.27 -41.19 -6.90
CA GLN A 465 5.08 -40.30 -7.72
C GLN A 465 4.21 -39.42 -8.65
N ALA A 466 3.10 -39.96 -9.17
CA ALA A 466 2.12 -39.20 -9.94
C ALA A 466 1.27 -38.26 -9.05
N GLN A 467 0.86 -38.71 -7.86
CA GLN A 467 0.16 -37.89 -6.86
C GLN A 467 1.03 -36.72 -6.39
N LEU A 468 2.36 -36.89 -6.30
CA LEU A 468 3.31 -35.82 -5.95
C LEU A 468 3.39 -34.71 -7.02
N ALA A 469 3.05 -35.00 -8.28
CA ALA A 469 3.16 -34.04 -9.37
C ALA A 469 2.12 -32.91 -9.28
N GLN A 470 0.89 -33.18 -8.81
CA GLN A 470 -0.13 -32.13 -8.66
C GLN A 470 0.24 -31.07 -7.60
N PRO A 471 0.65 -31.42 -6.37
CA PRO A 471 1.18 -30.44 -5.40
C PRO A 471 2.38 -29.66 -5.92
N GLN A 472 3.25 -30.25 -6.75
CA GLN A 472 4.36 -29.53 -7.39
C GLN A 472 3.87 -28.53 -8.44
N GLN A 473 2.88 -28.87 -9.27
CA GLN A 473 2.27 -27.93 -10.22
C GLN A 473 1.49 -26.82 -9.51
N LEU A 474 0.70 -27.15 -8.49
CA LEU A 474 -0.05 -26.18 -7.69
C LEU A 474 0.90 -25.23 -6.95
N LYS A 475 2.00 -25.75 -6.40
CA LYS A 475 3.06 -24.92 -5.82
C LYS A 475 3.63 -23.93 -6.85
N ALA A 476 4.00 -24.40 -8.04
CA ALA A 476 4.55 -23.53 -9.08
C ALA A 476 3.54 -22.45 -9.56
N GLN A 477 2.24 -22.79 -9.58
CA GLN A 477 1.17 -21.84 -9.86
C GLN A 477 1.06 -20.78 -8.76
N LEU A 478 1.06 -21.18 -7.48
CA LEU A 478 1.02 -20.27 -6.34
C LEU A 478 2.28 -19.37 -6.26
N GLU A 479 3.47 -19.89 -6.61
CA GLU A 479 4.69 -19.09 -6.70
C GLU A 479 4.60 -18.04 -7.83
N GLN A 480 3.99 -18.39 -8.98
CA GLN A 480 3.71 -17.45 -10.07
C GLN A 480 2.64 -16.40 -9.70
N GLU A 481 1.60 -16.82 -8.98
CA GLU A 481 0.52 -15.94 -8.51
C GLU A 481 1.02 -14.95 -7.46
N LEU A 482 1.81 -15.40 -6.47
CA LEU A 482 2.51 -14.52 -5.51
C LEU A 482 3.42 -13.51 -6.23
N THR A 483 4.19 -13.96 -7.22
CA THR A 483 5.03 -13.04 -8.03
C THR A 483 4.18 -12.01 -8.78
N THR A 484 2.96 -12.38 -9.18
CA THR A 484 2.03 -11.46 -9.86
C THR A 484 1.41 -10.46 -8.88
N LEU A 485 1.00 -10.89 -7.68
CA LEU A 485 0.48 -9.99 -6.64
C LEU A 485 1.54 -9.02 -6.12
N GLU A 486 2.79 -9.45 -5.94
CA GLU A 486 3.86 -8.55 -5.47
C GLU A 486 4.17 -7.44 -6.51
N ASN A 487 4.12 -7.77 -7.80
CA ASN A 487 4.22 -6.77 -8.88
C ASN A 487 3.01 -5.82 -8.91
N GLN A 488 1.79 -6.35 -8.75
CA GLN A 488 0.57 -5.51 -8.67
C GLN A 488 0.59 -4.59 -7.44
N LYS A 489 1.10 -5.07 -6.31
CA LYS A 489 1.31 -4.28 -5.10
C LYS A 489 2.34 -3.16 -5.34
N GLN A 490 3.50 -3.44 -5.95
CA GLN A 490 4.45 -2.38 -6.30
C GLN A 490 3.86 -1.34 -7.25
N GLN A 491 3.05 -1.77 -8.22
CA GLN A 491 2.33 -0.85 -9.10
C GLN A 491 1.34 0.02 -8.30
N LEU A 492 0.54 -0.56 -7.40
CA LEU A 492 -0.40 0.18 -6.54
C LEU A 492 0.30 1.10 -5.53
N GLU A 493 1.47 0.72 -5.00
CA GLU A 493 2.30 1.58 -4.15
C GLU A 493 2.86 2.78 -4.95
N THR A 494 3.17 2.57 -6.24
CA THR A 494 3.59 3.62 -7.18
C THR A 494 2.42 4.54 -7.54
N GLU A 495 1.27 4.00 -7.93
CA GLU A 495 0.05 4.76 -8.23
C GLU A 495 -0.45 5.53 -7.00
N PHE A 496 -0.36 4.96 -5.80
CA PHE A 496 -0.72 5.64 -4.55
C PHE A 496 0.24 6.80 -4.24
N THR A 497 1.55 6.62 -4.40
CA THR A 497 2.52 7.70 -4.17
C THR A 497 2.43 8.80 -5.24
N GLU A 498 2.11 8.45 -6.49
CA GLU A 498 1.79 9.43 -7.53
C GLU A 498 0.51 10.21 -7.19
N LEU A 499 -0.59 9.53 -6.82
CA LEU A 499 -1.83 10.19 -6.38
C LEU A 499 -1.61 11.08 -5.15
N GLN A 500 -0.75 10.67 -4.23
CA GLN A 500 -0.39 11.46 -3.05
C GLN A 500 0.41 12.73 -3.41
N ALA A 501 1.29 12.64 -4.42
CA ALA A 501 1.98 13.80 -4.99
C ALA A 501 1.02 14.72 -5.80
N GLN A 502 0.13 14.13 -6.60
CA GLN A 502 -0.93 14.86 -7.32
C GLN A 502 -1.88 15.58 -6.35
N LEU A 503 -2.13 15.06 -5.14
CA LEU A 503 -2.93 15.72 -4.11
C LEU A 503 -2.24 16.95 -3.49
N ALA A 504 -0.89 17.01 -3.50
CA ALA A 504 -0.16 18.14 -2.94
C ALA A 504 -0.35 19.43 -3.75
N GLN A 505 -0.43 19.33 -5.08
CA GLN A 505 -0.66 20.46 -5.99
C GLN A 505 -1.97 21.23 -5.67
N PRO A 506 -3.17 20.61 -5.60
CA PRO A 506 -4.38 21.27 -5.12
C PRO A 506 -4.30 21.81 -3.69
N GLN A 507 -3.53 21.19 -2.78
CA GLN A 507 -3.36 21.71 -1.43
C GLN A 507 -2.50 22.98 -1.39
N GLN A 508 -1.43 23.04 -2.20
CA GLN A 508 -0.64 24.26 -2.38
C GLN A 508 -1.47 25.37 -3.04
N LEU A 509 -2.17 25.07 -4.13
CA LEU A 509 -3.05 26.02 -4.82
C LEU A 509 -4.17 26.54 -3.90
N LYS A 510 -4.77 25.66 -3.08
CA LYS A 510 -5.74 26.07 -2.05
C LYS A 510 -5.11 27.03 -1.05
N THR A 511 -3.90 26.73 -0.57
CA THR A 511 -3.18 27.58 0.40
C THR A 511 -2.85 28.95 -0.20
N GLN A 512 -2.47 29.01 -1.48
CA GLN A 512 -2.27 30.25 -2.23
C GLN A 512 -3.58 31.04 -2.37
N LEU A 513 -4.68 30.41 -2.76
CA LEU A 513 -6.00 31.05 -2.85
C LEU A 513 -6.51 31.56 -1.49
N GLU A 514 -6.22 30.86 -0.39
CA GLU A 514 -6.52 31.32 0.98
C GLU A 514 -5.68 32.56 1.34
N GLN A 515 -4.43 32.65 0.87
CA GLN A 515 -3.57 33.83 1.05
C GLN A 515 -4.00 35.02 0.16
N GLU A 516 -4.36 34.77 -1.10
CA GLU A 516 -4.93 35.78 -2.01
C GLU A 516 -6.24 36.34 -1.46
N LEU A 517 -7.14 35.49 -0.95
CA LEU A 517 -8.39 35.93 -0.31
C LEU A 517 -8.14 36.83 0.91
N THR A 518 -7.20 36.48 1.79
CA THR A 518 -6.84 37.37 2.91
C THR A 518 -6.18 38.67 2.44
N THR A 519 -5.44 38.65 1.34
CA THR A 519 -4.83 39.86 0.75
C THR A 519 -5.90 40.78 0.15
N LEU A 520 -6.86 40.22 -0.59
CA LEU A 520 -8.01 40.92 -1.17
C LEU A 520 -8.95 41.50 -0.11
N GLU A 521 -9.21 40.77 0.97
CA GLU A 521 -10.06 41.28 2.08
C GLU A 521 -9.35 42.43 2.83
N ASN A 522 -8.02 42.38 2.98
CA ASN A 522 -7.23 43.50 3.52
C ASN A 522 -7.23 44.72 2.57
N GLN A 523 -7.02 44.51 1.26
CA GLN A 523 -7.10 45.58 0.25
C GLN A 523 -8.49 46.22 0.20
N LYS A 524 -9.55 45.41 0.33
CA LYS A 524 -10.94 45.88 0.45
C LYS A 524 -11.14 46.73 1.71
N GLN A 525 -10.67 46.32 2.88
CA GLN A 525 -10.75 47.14 4.09
C GLN A 525 -9.97 48.46 3.95
N GLN A 526 -8.81 48.44 3.29
CA GLN A 526 -8.07 49.65 2.97
C GLN A 526 -8.89 50.57 2.04
N LEU A 527 -9.47 50.05 0.95
CA LEU A 527 -10.31 50.82 0.04
C LEU A 527 -11.60 51.35 0.69
N GLU A 528 -12.22 50.60 1.61
CA GLU A 528 -13.36 51.07 2.42
C GLU A 528 -12.95 52.21 3.37
N THR A 529 -11.71 52.18 3.88
CA THR A 529 -11.13 53.25 4.71
C THR A 529 -10.79 54.48 3.87
N GLU A 530 -10.12 54.31 2.73
CA GLU A 530 -9.82 55.40 1.79
C GLU A 530 -11.09 56.04 1.21
N PHE A 531 -12.13 55.24 0.93
CA PHE A 531 -13.43 55.74 0.47
C PHE A 531 -14.13 56.57 1.56
N THR A 532 -14.12 56.12 2.82
CA THR A 532 -14.71 56.89 3.92
C THR A 532 -13.90 58.14 4.27
N GLU A 533 -12.57 58.11 4.12
CA GLU A 533 -11.75 59.33 4.21
C GLU A 533 -12.05 60.30 3.07
N LEU A 534 -12.09 59.84 1.81
CA LEU A 534 -12.48 60.68 0.66
C LEU A 534 -13.89 61.26 0.82
N GLN A 535 -14.83 60.50 1.38
CA GLN A 535 -16.18 60.99 1.68
C GLN A 535 -16.16 62.09 2.76
N ALA A 536 -15.31 61.97 3.78
CA ALA A 536 -15.11 62.99 4.80
C ALA A 536 -14.37 64.24 4.24
N GLN A 537 -13.35 64.05 3.40
CA GLN A 537 -12.66 65.13 2.71
C GLN A 537 -13.62 65.90 1.78
N LEU A 538 -14.55 65.22 1.10
CA LEU A 538 -15.54 65.84 0.21
C LEU A 538 -16.59 66.69 0.95
N ALA A 539 -16.79 66.46 2.26
CA ALA A 539 -17.64 67.31 3.10
C ALA A 539 -17.05 68.72 3.34
N GLN A 540 -15.71 68.86 3.35
CA GLN A 540 -15.04 70.16 3.55
C GLN A 540 -15.34 71.16 2.41
N PRO A 541 -15.15 70.83 1.10
CA PRO A 541 -15.60 71.68 0.01
C PRO A 541 -17.11 71.95 -0.02
N GLN A 542 -17.95 71.01 0.44
CA GLN A 542 -19.39 71.25 0.53
C GLN A 542 -19.73 72.30 1.61
N GLN A 543 -19.11 72.23 2.79
CA GLN A 543 -19.26 73.25 3.82
C GLN A 543 -18.72 74.61 3.37
N LEU A 544 -17.52 74.64 2.75
CA LEU A 544 -16.93 75.87 2.22
C LEU A 544 -17.82 76.48 1.11
N LYS A 545 -18.38 75.66 0.23
CA LYS A 545 -19.37 76.11 -0.77
C LYS A 545 -20.59 76.72 -0.10
N THR A 546 -21.17 76.07 0.91
CA THR A 546 -22.34 76.61 1.64
C THR A 546 -22.01 77.93 2.34
N GLN A 547 -20.79 78.09 2.86
CA GLN A 547 -20.32 79.36 3.43
C GLN A 547 -20.19 80.44 2.36
N LEU A 548 -19.57 80.15 1.21
CA LEU A 548 -19.45 81.09 0.09
C LEU A 548 -20.81 81.48 -0.51
N GLU A 549 -21.80 80.58 -0.54
CA GLU A 549 -23.18 80.89 -0.94
C GLU A 549 -23.88 81.83 0.07
N GLN A 550 -23.57 81.71 1.37
CA GLN A 550 -24.04 82.63 2.42
C GLN A 550 -23.31 83.99 2.39
N GLU A 551 -22.01 84.01 2.10
CA GLU A 551 -21.26 85.26 1.90
C GLU A 551 -21.73 86.00 0.64
N LEU A 552 -21.96 85.30 -0.48
CA LEU A 552 -22.51 85.88 -1.70
C LEU A 552 -23.90 86.51 -1.48
N THR A 553 -24.80 85.82 -0.78
CA THR A 553 -26.12 86.41 -0.44
C THR A 553 -25.99 87.59 0.54
N THR A 554 -25.00 87.58 1.42
CA THR A 554 -24.71 88.73 2.30
C THR A 554 -24.16 89.93 1.52
N LEU A 555 -23.23 89.70 0.59
CA LEU A 555 -22.66 90.72 -0.30
C LEU A 555 -23.70 91.31 -1.27
N GLU A 556 -24.59 90.49 -1.84
CA GLU A 556 -25.67 90.98 -2.71
C GLU A 556 -26.68 91.85 -1.93
N ASN A 557 -26.99 91.49 -0.67
CA ASN A 557 -27.79 92.33 0.22
C ASN A 557 -27.08 93.65 0.58
N GLN A 558 -25.78 93.61 0.90
CA GLN A 558 -24.97 94.82 1.17
C GLN A 558 -24.89 95.73 -0.07
N LYS A 559 -24.76 95.15 -1.26
CA LYS A 559 -24.80 95.87 -2.54
C LYS A 559 -26.15 96.55 -2.76
N GLN A 560 -27.28 95.86 -2.56
CA GLN A 560 -28.61 96.47 -2.66
C GLN A 560 -28.81 97.60 -1.63
N GLN A 561 -28.27 97.45 -0.42
CA GLN A 561 -28.27 98.53 0.57
C GLN A 561 -27.44 99.73 0.09
N LEU A 562 -26.23 99.51 -0.44
CA LEU A 562 -25.37 100.57 -0.98
C LEU A 562 -25.97 101.25 -2.23
N GLU A 563 -26.66 100.51 -3.10
CA GLU A 563 -27.43 101.07 -4.23
C GLU A 563 -28.60 101.93 -3.74
N THR A 564 -29.24 101.56 -2.62
CA THR A 564 -30.28 102.35 -1.95
C THR A 564 -29.70 103.60 -1.30
N GLU A 565 -28.62 103.49 -0.54
CA GLU A 565 -27.91 104.64 0.07
C GLU A 565 -27.35 105.59 -1.00
N PHE A 566 -26.83 105.07 -2.12
CA PHE A 566 -26.37 105.88 -3.24
C PHE A 566 -27.51 106.64 -3.92
N THR A 567 -28.65 105.98 -4.17
CA THR A 567 -29.82 106.66 -4.77
C THR A 567 -30.47 107.65 -3.80
N GLU A 568 -30.44 107.41 -2.49
CA GLU A 568 -30.85 108.40 -1.49
C GLU A 568 -29.88 109.59 -1.43
N LEU A 569 -28.56 109.37 -1.43
CA LEU A 569 -27.56 110.45 -1.50
C LEU A 569 -27.68 111.27 -2.79
N GLN A 570 -27.95 110.61 -3.93
CA GLN A 570 -28.20 111.28 -5.21
C GLN A 570 -29.48 112.13 -5.16
N ALA A 571 -30.54 111.65 -4.48
CA ALA A 571 -31.74 112.43 -4.24
C ALA A 571 -31.48 113.61 -3.28
N GLN A 572 -30.73 113.41 -2.19
CA GLN A 572 -30.35 114.49 -1.26
C GLN A 572 -29.51 115.58 -1.95
N LEU A 573 -28.67 115.22 -2.94
CA LEU A 573 -27.89 116.18 -3.74
C LEU A 573 -28.76 117.16 -4.55
N THR A 574 -30.02 116.82 -4.84
CA THR A 574 -30.92 117.70 -5.61
C THR A 574 -31.34 118.95 -4.85
N GLN A 575 -31.46 118.90 -3.51
CA GLN A 575 -31.82 120.10 -2.72
C GLN A 575 -30.72 121.17 -2.76
N PRO A 576 -29.43 120.88 -2.48
CA PRO A 576 -28.35 121.83 -2.65
C PRO A 576 -28.21 122.37 -4.08
N GLN A 577 -28.51 121.55 -5.11
CA GLN A 577 -28.51 122.02 -6.50
C GLN A 577 -29.66 123.02 -6.76
N GLN A 578 -30.88 122.72 -6.31
CA GLN A 578 -32.01 123.66 -6.40
C GLN A 578 -31.74 124.96 -5.63
N LEU A 579 -31.19 124.87 -4.43
CA LEU A 579 -30.82 126.03 -3.60
C LEU A 579 -29.72 126.87 -4.26
N LYS A 580 -28.73 126.23 -4.90
CA LYS A 580 -27.68 126.90 -5.69
C LYS A 580 -28.30 127.66 -6.87
N THR A 581 -29.20 127.04 -7.64
CA THR A 581 -29.88 127.71 -8.75
C THR A 581 -30.77 128.87 -8.27
N GLN A 582 -31.41 128.76 -7.10
CA GLN A 582 -32.15 129.87 -6.49
C GLN A 582 -31.21 131.01 -6.10
N LEU A 583 -30.07 130.73 -5.44
CA LEU A 583 -29.07 131.74 -5.10
C LEU A 583 -28.44 132.40 -6.34
N GLU A 584 -28.28 131.67 -7.45
CA GLU A 584 -27.82 132.23 -8.73
C GLU A 584 -28.88 133.17 -9.37
N GLN A 585 -30.17 132.88 -9.17
CA GLN A 585 -31.28 133.76 -9.57
C GLN A 585 -31.42 134.99 -8.65
N GLU A 586 -31.20 134.84 -7.33
CA GLU A 586 -31.15 135.97 -6.40
C GLU A 586 -29.95 136.89 -6.67
N LEU A 587 -28.76 136.32 -6.92
CA LEU A 587 -27.56 137.10 -7.28
C LEU A 587 -27.74 137.89 -8.58
N THR A 588 -28.28 137.28 -9.63
CA THR A 588 -28.57 138.00 -10.88
C THR A 588 -29.67 139.05 -10.70
N THR A 589 -30.64 138.83 -9.81
CA THR A 589 -31.63 139.85 -9.43
C THR A 589 -30.99 141.02 -8.66
N LEU A 590 -30.09 140.74 -7.72
CA LEU A 590 -29.36 141.77 -6.95
C LEU A 590 -28.42 142.60 -7.83
N GLU A 591 -27.70 141.97 -8.77
CA GLU A 591 -26.79 142.68 -9.67
C GLU A 591 -27.56 143.62 -10.62
N ASN A 592 -28.75 143.21 -11.08
CA ASN A 592 -29.66 144.09 -11.83
C ASN A 592 -30.18 145.26 -10.97
N GLN A 593 -30.58 145.01 -9.72
CA GLN A 593 -31.00 146.07 -8.78
C GLN A 593 -29.85 147.04 -8.47
N LYS A 594 -28.62 146.55 -8.35
CA LYS A 594 -27.42 147.35 -8.16
C LYS A 594 -27.15 148.25 -9.38
N GLN A 595 -27.19 147.72 -10.61
CA GLN A 595 -27.05 148.54 -11.82
C GLN A 595 -28.13 149.63 -11.91
N GLN A 596 -29.37 149.30 -11.53
CA GLN A 596 -30.47 150.26 -11.48
C GLN A 596 -30.23 151.37 -10.44
N LEU A 597 -29.74 151.02 -9.24
CA LEU A 597 -29.34 152.00 -8.22
C LEU A 597 -28.12 152.84 -8.63
N GLU A 598 -27.18 152.29 -9.38
CA GLU A 598 -26.04 153.03 -9.96
C GLU A 598 -26.50 154.02 -11.04
N THR A 599 -27.56 153.71 -11.80
CA THR A 599 -28.19 154.67 -12.73
C THR A 599 -28.99 155.74 -12.00
N GLU A 600 -29.83 155.39 -11.03
CA GLU A 600 -30.56 156.37 -10.20
C GLU A 600 -29.59 157.30 -9.43
N PHE A 601 -28.48 156.77 -8.91
CA PHE A 601 -27.46 157.56 -8.22
C PHE A 601 -26.77 158.56 -9.14
N THR A 602 -26.39 158.15 -10.37
CA THR A 602 -25.74 159.06 -11.33
C THR A 602 -26.70 160.11 -11.87
N GLU A 603 -27.99 159.79 -12.04
CA GLU A 603 -29.02 160.77 -12.39
C GLU A 603 -29.27 161.79 -11.26
N LEU A 604 -29.37 161.33 -10.01
CA LEU A 604 -29.45 162.22 -8.84
C LEU A 604 -28.21 163.11 -8.70
N GLN A 605 -27.02 162.59 -8.99
CA GLN A 605 -25.78 163.35 -8.94
C GLN A 605 -25.76 164.47 -10.01
N ALA A 606 -26.31 164.21 -11.21
CA ALA A 606 -26.53 165.22 -12.24
C ALA A 606 -27.57 166.27 -11.83
N GLN A 607 -28.68 165.86 -11.19
CA GLN A 607 -29.71 166.78 -10.68
C GLN A 607 -29.18 167.72 -9.59
N ILE A 608 -28.21 167.28 -8.77
CA ILE A 608 -27.55 168.13 -7.75
C ILE A 608 -26.60 169.17 -8.37
N ALA A 609 -26.02 168.88 -9.54
CA ALA A 609 -25.06 169.79 -10.18
C ALA A 609 -25.71 171.08 -10.72
N GLN A 610 -26.94 171.03 -11.23
CA GLN A 610 -27.63 172.21 -11.76
C GLN A 610 -27.87 173.31 -10.70
N PRO A 611 -28.48 173.03 -9.52
CA PRO A 611 -28.63 174.01 -8.45
C PRO A 611 -27.29 174.57 -7.93
N GLN A 612 -26.21 173.79 -7.98
CA GLN A 612 -24.89 174.27 -7.57
C GLN A 612 -24.31 175.28 -8.57
N GLN A 613 -24.47 175.08 -9.89
CA GLN A 613 -24.09 176.08 -10.88
C GLN A 613 -24.94 177.36 -10.77
N LEU A 614 -26.26 177.20 -10.59
CA LEU A 614 -27.17 178.33 -10.42
C LEU A 614 -26.85 179.14 -9.14
N LYS A 615 -26.46 178.46 -8.05
CA LYS A 615 -26.00 179.12 -6.82
C LYS A 615 -24.74 179.95 -7.05
N VAL A 616 -23.75 179.43 -7.79
CA VAL A 616 -22.51 180.17 -8.09
C VAL A 616 -22.80 181.42 -8.93
N GLN A 617 -23.76 181.37 -9.86
CA GLN A 617 -24.22 182.54 -10.61
C GLN A 617 -24.90 183.58 -9.69
N LEU A 618 -25.80 183.16 -8.81
CA LEU A 618 -26.45 184.05 -7.84
C LEU A 618 -25.47 184.68 -6.83
N GLU A 619 -24.41 183.97 -6.44
CA GLU A 619 -23.34 184.54 -5.59
C GLU A 619 -22.48 185.59 -6.34
N GLN A 620 -22.37 185.49 -7.67
CA GLN A 620 -21.74 186.51 -8.53
C GLN A 620 -22.65 187.72 -8.76
N GLU A 621 -23.97 187.53 -8.91
CA GLU A 621 -24.92 188.65 -8.95
C GLU A 621 -24.98 189.40 -7.63
N LEU A 622 -25.07 188.68 -6.48
CA LEU A 622 -25.08 189.30 -5.15
C LEU A 622 -23.83 190.15 -4.89
N THR A 623 -22.64 189.64 -5.22
CA THR A 623 -21.39 190.42 -5.07
C THR A 623 -21.34 191.61 -6.03
N THR A 624 -22.00 191.55 -7.19
CA THR A 624 -22.14 192.70 -8.10
C THR A 624 -23.10 193.76 -7.53
N LEU A 625 -24.25 193.36 -6.98
CA LEU A 625 -25.20 194.29 -6.34
C LEU A 625 -24.63 194.94 -5.07
N GLU A 626 -23.88 194.20 -4.24
CA GLU A 626 -23.29 194.76 -3.01
C GLU A 626 -22.24 195.85 -3.34
N ASN A 627 -21.48 195.68 -4.43
CA ASN A 627 -20.58 196.72 -4.95
C ASN A 627 -21.34 197.95 -5.48
N GLN A 628 -22.44 197.74 -6.23
CA GLN A 628 -23.30 198.85 -6.70
C GLN A 628 -23.94 199.60 -5.52
N LYS A 629 -24.35 198.89 -4.48
CA LYS A 629 -24.88 199.46 -3.24
C LYS A 629 -23.83 200.33 -2.53
N GLN A 630 -22.61 199.85 -2.33
CA GLN A 630 -21.53 200.68 -1.73
C GLN A 630 -21.24 201.93 -2.57
N GLN A 631 -21.29 201.83 -3.91
CA GLN A 631 -21.12 202.98 -4.80
C GLN A 631 -22.26 204.00 -4.64
N LEU A 632 -23.52 203.55 -4.47
CA LEU A 632 -24.67 204.41 -4.20
C LEU A 632 -24.62 205.03 -2.79
N GLU A 633 -24.20 204.27 -1.78
CA GLU A 633 -24.00 204.77 -0.40
C GLU A 633 -22.95 205.88 -0.37
N GLY A 634 -21.82 205.72 -1.07
CA GLY A 634 -20.80 206.78 -1.21
C GLY A 634 -21.28 208.01 -2.00
N GLN A 635 -22.18 207.85 -2.99
CA GLN A 635 -22.84 208.99 -3.65
C GLN A 635 -23.81 209.71 -2.70
N LEU A 636 -24.49 208.96 -1.82
CA LEU A 636 -25.42 209.51 -0.84
C LEU A 636 -24.69 210.34 0.23
N GLU A 637 -23.58 209.83 0.78
CA GLU A 637 -22.71 210.55 1.73
C GLU A 637 -22.15 211.84 1.09
N GLN A 638 -21.75 211.79 -0.19
CA GLN A 638 -21.29 212.96 -0.93
C GLN A 638 -22.41 213.99 -1.16
N LEU A 639 -23.66 213.55 -1.30
CA LEU A 639 -24.83 214.42 -1.47
C LEU A 639 -25.27 215.05 -0.13
N GLU A 640 -25.20 214.32 0.98
CA GLU A 640 -25.42 214.85 2.33
C GLU A 640 -24.34 215.88 2.71
N ALA A 641 -23.09 215.66 2.31
CA ALA A 641 -22.03 216.66 2.46
C ALA A 641 -22.33 217.96 1.68
N GLN A 642 -22.85 217.86 0.45
CA GLN A 642 -23.30 219.03 -0.31
C GLN A 642 -24.51 219.72 0.31
N PHE A 643 -25.50 218.96 0.82
CA PHE A 643 -26.68 219.51 1.48
C PHE A 643 -26.31 220.25 2.78
N THR A 644 -25.39 219.68 3.57
CA THR A 644 -24.84 220.30 4.78
C THR A 644 -24.06 221.57 4.45
N ALA A 645 -23.27 221.57 3.37
CA ALA A 645 -22.59 222.77 2.88
C ALA A 645 -23.57 223.87 2.41
N GLN A 646 -24.67 223.51 1.73
CA GLN A 646 -25.71 224.47 1.37
C GLN A 646 -26.48 225.02 2.59
N GLN A 647 -26.76 224.21 3.61
CA GLN A 647 -27.37 224.69 4.85
C GLN A 647 -26.45 225.67 5.58
N ASN A 648 -25.16 225.35 5.71
CA ASN A 648 -24.18 226.27 6.30
C ASN A 648 -24.06 227.59 5.49
N HIS A 649 -24.14 227.52 4.15
CA HIS A 649 -24.14 228.71 3.29
C HIS A 649 -25.42 229.55 3.45
N LYS A 650 -26.58 228.90 3.56
CA LYS A 650 -27.88 229.55 3.82
C LYS A 650 -27.94 230.19 5.22
N GLU A 651 -27.32 229.56 6.21
CA GLU A 651 -27.26 230.08 7.59
C GLU A 651 -26.26 231.24 7.70
N PHE A 652 -25.16 231.22 6.94
CA PHE A 652 -24.29 232.37 6.72
C PHE A 652 -25.04 233.54 6.05
N LEU A 653 -25.78 233.29 4.95
CA LEU A 653 -26.62 234.30 4.31
C LEU A 653 -27.71 234.84 5.25
N ALA A 654 -28.27 234.02 6.13
CA ALA A 654 -29.21 234.47 7.15
C ALA A 654 -28.56 235.38 8.20
N GLN A 655 -27.29 235.17 8.56
CA GLN A 655 -26.54 236.09 9.43
C GLN A 655 -26.19 237.40 8.70
N GLU A 656 -25.86 237.36 7.42
CA GLU A 656 -25.61 238.54 6.58
C GLU A 656 -26.88 239.41 6.44
N VAL A 657 -28.04 238.78 6.22
CA VAL A 657 -29.35 239.46 6.27
C VAL A 657 -29.62 240.06 7.65
N ASN A 658 -29.37 239.34 8.75
CA ASN A 658 -29.56 239.89 10.10
C ASN A 658 -28.65 241.09 10.40
N GLN A 659 -27.41 241.12 9.90
CA GLN A 659 -26.55 242.31 10.03
C GLN A 659 -27.08 243.51 9.24
N LEU A 660 -27.61 243.29 8.03
CA LEU A 660 -28.26 244.33 7.24
C LEU A 660 -29.59 244.80 7.86
N GLU A 661 -30.33 243.91 8.54
CA GLU A 661 -31.55 244.30 9.26
C GLU A 661 -31.27 245.05 10.56
N GLU A 662 -30.20 244.75 11.32
CA GLU A 662 -29.81 245.57 12.47
C GLU A 662 -29.29 246.96 12.04
N GLN A 663 -28.61 247.06 10.88
CA GLN A 663 -28.30 248.36 10.24
C GLN A 663 -29.56 249.17 9.88
N ARG A 664 -30.72 248.54 9.69
CA ARG A 664 -32.01 249.22 9.47
C ARG A 664 -32.76 249.49 10.77
N ARG A 665 -32.75 248.55 11.72
CA ARG A 665 -33.54 248.61 12.96
C ARG A 665 -33.10 249.75 13.89
N GLN A 666 -31.80 250.04 13.94
CA GLN A 666 -31.27 251.19 14.70
C GLN A 666 -31.56 252.55 14.04
N LEU A 667 -32.14 252.59 12.84
CA LEU A 667 -32.52 253.83 12.17
C LEU A 667 -34.02 254.18 12.28
N GLU A 668 -34.92 253.19 12.48
CA GLU A 668 -36.37 253.41 12.31
C GLU A 668 -37.30 253.00 13.47
N GLU A 669 -36.89 252.16 14.45
CA GLU A 669 -37.77 251.92 15.63
C GLU A 669 -37.72 253.07 16.69
N THR A 670 -36.96 254.12 16.39
CA THR A 670 -37.46 255.49 16.59
C THR A 670 -37.67 256.15 15.22
N LEU A 671 -38.86 256.58 14.81
CA LEU A 671 -40.03 256.91 15.64
C LEU A 671 -41.37 256.57 14.98
N ARG A 672 -42.31 256.10 15.82
CA ARG A 672 -43.75 255.97 15.54
C ARG A 672 -44.46 257.34 15.42
N LYS A 673 -43.94 258.22 14.56
CA LYS A 673 -44.64 259.37 13.98
C LYS A 673 -44.75 259.17 12.46
N SER A 674 -45.94 258.73 12.03
CA SER A 674 -46.53 258.84 10.68
C SER A 674 -45.79 258.25 9.45
N SER A 675 -46.48 257.36 8.71
CA SER A 675 -46.77 257.43 7.25
C SER A 675 -46.75 256.08 6.50
N THR A 676 -47.31 256.10 5.28
CA THR A 676 -47.70 255.03 4.32
C THR A 676 -47.29 255.46 2.88
N PRO A 677 -47.60 254.75 1.76
CA PRO A 677 -47.60 253.31 1.39
C PRO A 677 -46.92 253.01 -0.02
N ALA A 678 -47.14 251.81 -0.60
CA ALA A 678 -47.04 251.45 -2.06
C ALA A 678 -45.62 251.35 -2.73
N GLN A 679 -45.34 250.69 -3.89
CA GLN A 679 -45.99 249.74 -4.86
C GLN A 679 -44.83 249.01 -5.68
N VAL A 680 -44.76 247.70 -6.02
CA VAL A 680 -45.46 246.79 -7.02
C VAL A 680 -44.86 246.79 -8.48
N ILE A 681 -45.13 245.71 -9.27
CA ILE A 681 -45.09 245.44 -10.78
C ILE A 681 -43.81 244.83 -11.50
N PRO A 682 -43.88 244.15 -12.71
CA PRO A 682 -43.27 242.81 -12.97
C PRO A 682 -42.59 242.53 -14.38
N GLY A 683 -42.37 241.25 -14.79
CA GLY A 683 -41.89 240.81 -16.15
C GLY A 683 -41.93 239.25 -16.40
N ALA A 684 -41.76 238.74 -17.64
CA ALA A 684 -42.20 237.37 -18.06
C ALA A 684 -41.28 236.53 -19.03
N GLU A 685 -41.59 235.21 -19.17
CA GLU A 685 -41.37 234.25 -20.32
C GLU A 685 -39.91 233.79 -20.70
N THR A 686 -39.56 232.64 -21.38
CA THR A 686 -40.25 231.47 -22.04
C THR A 686 -39.29 230.26 -22.31
N ALA A 687 -39.82 229.03 -22.59
CA ALA A 687 -39.24 227.88 -23.37
C ALA A 687 -37.96 227.13 -22.83
N ALA A 688 -37.52 225.90 -23.25
CA ALA A 688 -38.07 224.65 -23.86
C ALA A 688 -36.91 223.60 -24.05
N GLU A 689 -36.97 222.29 -24.37
CA GLU A 689 -37.91 221.12 -24.24
C GLU A 689 -37.19 219.78 -24.67
N GLY A 690 -37.62 218.59 -24.17
CA GLY A 690 -37.37 217.23 -24.78
C GLY A 690 -36.16 216.37 -24.31
N LEU A 691 -36.00 215.07 -24.68
CA LEU A 691 -36.88 214.07 -25.35
C LEU A 691 -36.23 212.63 -25.41
N LEU A 692 -37.00 211.53 -25.17
CA LEU A 692 -36.93 210.11 -25.70
C LEU A 692 -35.57 209.31 -25.83
N ALA A 693 -35.46 207.98 -26.01
CA ALA A 693 -36.31 206.79 -25.74
C ALA A 693 -35.50 205.45 -25.91
N ASP A 694 -36.02 204.36 -25.32
CA ASP A 694 -36.08 202.91 -25.67
C ASP A 694 -35.09 202.18 -26.63
N GLU A 695 -34.81 200.89 -26.29
CA GLU A 695 -34.54 199.69 -27.15
C GLU A 695 -33.29 199.67 -28.12
N GLU A 696 -32.61 198.57 -28.48
CA GLU A 696 -32.73 197.10 -28.23
C GLU A 696 -31.36 196.33 -28.38
N LEU A 697 -31.41 194.99 -28.59
CA LEU A 697 -30.39 193.89 -28.76
C LEU A 697 -29.43 194.00 -30.01
N PRO A 698 -28.66 192.98 -30.57
CA PRO A 698 -28.39 191.52 -30.29
C PRO A 698 -26.86 191.04 -30.38
N PRO A 699 -26.38 189.94 -31.10
CA PRO A 699 -26.14 188.50 -30.65
C PRO A 699 -24.78 187.76 -31.02
N GLU A 700 -24.60 186.42 -30.73
CA GLU A 700 -24.05 185.24 -31.57
C GLU A 700 -23.34 183.99 -30.85
N TRP A 701 -22.97 182.86 -31.58
CA TRP A 701 -22.00 181.66 -31.34
C TRP A 701 -22.45 180.11 -31.13
N ALA A 702 -21.70 179.02 -31.58
CA ALA A 702 -22.00 177.48 -31.45
C ALA A 702 -20.92 176.29 -31.88
N ALA A 703 -21.08 174.93 -31.51
CA ALA A 703 -20.57 173.53 -32.05
C ALA A 703 -19.38 172.60 -31.41
N PHE A 704 -18.97 171.24 -31.52
CA PHE A 704 -19.36 169.77 -31.96
C PHE A 704 -18.44 168.48 -31.48
N ALA A 705 -18.52 167.14 -31.91
CA ALA A 705 -17.89 165.81 -31.31
C ALA A 705 -17.50 164.41 -32.12
N ALA A 706 -17.17 163.14 -31.53
CA ALA A 706 -16.52 161.79 -32.11
C ALA A 706 -16.70 160.23 -31.49
N LEU A 707 -15.95 159.06 -31.87
CA LEU A 707 -16.14 157.47 -31.69
C LEU A 707 -14.86 156.39 -31.77
N GLN A 708 -14.64 154.96 -31.70
CA GLN A 708 -15.16 153.50 -31.34
C GLN A 708 -14.15 152.13 -31.44
N ASP A 709 -14.51 150.80 -31.11
CA ASP A 709 -14.08 149.27 -31.48
C ASP A 709 -13.07 148.23 -30.65
N GLU A 710 -12.76 146.82 -30.66
CA GLU A 710 -12.90 145.39 -31.36
C GLU A 710 -12.59 143.94 -30.54
N PHE A 711 -12.24 142.65 -31.07
CA PHE A 711 -12.29 141.12 -30.52
C PHE A 711 -11.19 139.94 -30.95
N GLU A 712 -10.97 138.53 -30.79
CA GLU A 712 -11.31 137.09 -30.15
C GLU A 712 -10.19 135.85 -30.42
N ASN A 713 -10.04 134.43 -30.28
CA ASN A 713 -10.49 133.00 -29.71
C ASN A 713 -9.43 131.70 -30.01
N GLN A 714 -9.28 130.27 -29.84
CA GLN A 714 -9.70 128.80 -29.32
C GLN A 714 -8.51 127.62 -29.39
N GLY A 715 -8.36 126.21 -29.18
CA GLY A 715 -8.94 124.82 -28.67
C GLY A 715 -8.19 123.33 -28.91
N GLU A 716 -8.51 122.11 -28.25
CA GLU A 716 -8.35 120.51 -28.50
C GLU A 716 -7.24 119.36 -28.04
N MET A 717 -7.44 117.93 -28.01
CA MET A 717 -6.54 116.71 -27.46
C MET A 717 -6.87 115.06 -27.60
N PRO A 718 -5.95 113.96 -27.59
CA PRO A 718 -6.13 112.37 -27.76
C PRO A 718 -5.28 111.14 -26.99
N THR A 719 -5.40 109.74 -27.21
CA THR A 719 -4.80 108.46 -26.43
C THR A 719 -4.62 106.91 -27.05
N GLU A 720 -3.95 105.80 -26.44
CA GLU A 720 -3.70 104.29 -26.88
C GLU A 720 -3.32 103.06 -25.81
N GLU A 721 -2.68 101.86 -26.16
CA GLU A 721 -2.49 100.42 -25.54
C GLU A 721 -1.37 100.06 -24.44
N LEU A 722 -1.19 98.76 -23.95
CA LEU A 722 0.07 98.08 -23.39
C LEU A 722 0.04 96.49 -23.11
N PRO A 723 1.17 95.71 -22.90
CA PRO A 723 1.28 94.21 -22.85
C PRO A 723 1.91 93.51 -21.57
N ALA A 724 2.70 92.39 -21.68
CA ALA A 724 2.94 91.31 -20.66
C ALA A 724 4.39 90.79 -20.44
N GLU A 725 4.67 89.95 -19.40
CA GLU A 725 5.91 89.13 -19.22
C GLU A 725 5.86 88.03 -18.08
N TRP A 726 6.91 87.19 -17.92
CA TRP A 726 7.29 86.22 -16.81
C TRP A 726 6.84 84.71 -16.77
N ALA A 727 7.76 83.83 -17.19
CA ALA A 727 8.22 82.52 -16.60
C ALA A 727 7.31 81.27 -16.39
N GLY A 728 7.82 80.07 -16.77
CA GLY A 728 7.35 78.74 -16.30
C GLY A 728 7.79 77.52 -17.15
N MET A 729 8.29 76.44 -16.54
CA MET A 729 8.74 75.19 -17.22
C MET A 729 7.62 74.17 -17.50
N LYS A 730 7.76 73.35 -18.55
CA LYS A 730 7.68 71.86 -18.48
C LYS A 730 8.13 71.16 -19.80
N PRO A 731 8.81 69.99 -19.74
CA PRO A 731 9.19 69.19 -20.91
C PRO A 731 8.24 68.01 -21.22
N GLN A 732 8.66 67.17 -22.16
CA GLN A 732 7.89 66.20 -22.96
C GLN A 732 7.47 64.90 -22.25
N GLN A 733 6.62 64.13 -22.93
CA GLN A 733 6.46 62.67 -22.73
C GLN A 733 7.73 61.92 -23.19
N TYR A 734 8.00 60.78 -22.57
CA TYR A 734 8.77 59.66 -23.15
C TYR A 734 8.10 58.34 -22.70
N GLU A 735 8.35 57.27 -23.46
CA GLU A 735 7.86 55.92 -23.17
C GLU A 735 8.65 55.28 -22.02
N ASP A 736 8.04 54.32 -21.32
CA ASP A 736 8.64 53.67 -20.15
C ASP A 736 9.89 52.86 -20.55
N VAL A 737 11.02 53.21 -19.93
CA VAL A 737 12.27 52.47 -20.00
C VAL A 737 12.46 51.83 -18.63
N GLU A 738 12.23 50.52 -18.54
CA GLU A 738 12.69 49.71 -17.39
C GLU A 738 14.21 49.86 -17.26
N SER A 739 14.73 50.08 -16.06
CA SER A 739 16.11 50.53 -15.90
C SER A 739 17.11 49.36 -15.94
N GLU A 740 18.33 49.64 -16.37
CA GLU A 740 19.44 48.68 -16.27
C GLU A 740 19.75 48.33 -14.79
N GLU A 741 19.39 49.19 -13.82
CA GLU A 741 19.51 48.90 -12.39
C GLU A 741 18.47 47.86 -11.93
N ASP A 742 17.24 47.89 -12.45
CA ASP A 742 16.19 46.93 -12.10
C ASP A 742 16.56 45.51 -12.58
N LEU A 743 16.96 45.37 -13.84
CA LEU A 743 17.42 44.08 -14.40
C LEU A 743 18.63 43.53 -13.63
N ALA A 744 19.64 44.36 -13.35
CA ALA A 744 20.80 43.93 -12.59
C ALA A 744 20.44 43.45 -11.17
N SER A 745 19.42 44.04 -10.54
CA SER A 745 18.96 43.63 -9.20
C SER A 745 18.34 42.22 -9.20
N VAL A 746 17.45 41.92 -10.16
CA VAL A 746 16.73 40.63 -10.24
C VAL A 746 17.70 39.48 -10.55
N TRP A 747 18.66 39.69 -11.45
CA TRP A 747 19.70 38.69 -11.74
C TRP A 747 20.65 38.48 -10.55
N THR A 748 20.94 39.53 -9.78
CA THR A 748 21.74 39.41 -8.55
C THR A 748 21.00 38.63 -7.46
N GLU A 749 19.69 38.88 -7.28
CA GLU A 749 18.87 38.11 -6.33
C GLU A 749 18.78 36.63 -6.72
N PHE A 750 18.52 36.32 -8.00
CA PHE A 750 18.52 34.95 -8.51
C PHE A 750 19.83 34.21 -8.21
N ILE A 751 20.97 34.85 -8.50
CA ILE A 751 22.29 34.25 -8.31
C ILE A 751 22.64 34.05 -6.84
N LEU A 752 22.34 35.02 -5.96
CA LEU A 752 22.52 34.87 -4.52
C LEU A 752 21.59 33.82 -3.89
N ALA A 753 20.47 33.53 -4.53
CA ALA A 753 19.50 32.52 -4.08
C ALA A 753 19.89 31.08 -4.46
N LEU A 754 20.88 30.85 -5.32
CA LEU A 754 21.32 29.51 -5.73
C LEU A 754 22.29 28.87 -4.70
N PRO A 755 22.03 27.63 -4.22
CA PRO A 755 23.02 26.83 -3.51
C PRO A 755 24.29 26.62 -4.34
N LYS A 756 25.45 26.52 -3.68
CA LYS A 756 26.77 26.50 -4.35
C LYS A 756 26.89 25.51 -5.51
N HIS A 757 26.33 24.30 -5.40
CA HIS A 757 26.36 23.32 -6.50
C HIS A 757 25.47 23.70 -7.69
N GLN A 758 24.38 24.44 -7.48
CA GLN A 758 23.51 24.95 -8.55
C GLN A 758 24.17 26.15 -9.24
N LEU A 759 24.84 27.02 -8.47
CA LEU A 759 25.68 28.09 -9.01
C LEU A 759 26.83 27.53 -9.87
N GLU A 760 27.51 26.49 -9.38
CA GLU A 760 28.57 25.78 -10.11
C GLU A 760 28.05 25.07 -11.37
N THR A 761 26.84 24.49 -11.31
CA THR A 761 26.13 23.92 -12.47
C THR A 761 25.85 24.98 -13.54
N LEU A 762 25.28 26.13 -13.15
CA LEU A 762 24.96 27.23 -14.08
C LEU A 762 26.22 27.85 -14.68
N LYS A 763 27.28 28.03 -13.87
CA LYS A 763 28.58 28.52 -14.32
C LYS A 763 29.22 27.59 -15.36
N VAL A 764 29.17 26.27 -15.14
CA VAL A 764 29.63 25.27 -16.11
C VAL A 764 28.85 25.35 -17.43
N ILE A 765 27.53 25.59 -17.39
CA ILE A 765 26.70 25.73 -18.61
C ILE A 765 26.98 27.05 -19.36
N ALA A 766 27.35 28.11 -18.64
CA ALA A 766 27.68 29.41 -19.25
C ALA A 766 29.11 29.47 -19.83
N GLN A 767 30.10 28.85 -19.18
CA GLN A 767 31.52 29.08 -19.49
C GLN A 767 32.23 27.95 -20.27
N GLU A 768 31.61 26.79 -20.49
CA GLU A 768 32.25 25.64 -21.14
C GLU A 768 31.59 25.28 -22.47
N ASP A 769 32.38 25.09 -23.55
CA ASP A 769 31.90 24.58 -24.85
C ASP A 769 31.26 23.17 -24.77
N ALA A 770 31.51 22.43 -23.69
CA ALA A 770 31.08 21.05 -23.50
C ALA A 770 30.80 20.75 -22.00
N PRO A 771 29.69 21.25 -21.43
CA PRO A 771 29.41 21.17 -19.99
C PRO A 771 29.07 19.76 -19.48
N ALA A 772 28.52 18.89 -20.33
CA ALA A 772 27.98 17.58 -19.96
C ALA A 772 28.86 16.70 -19.01
N PRO A 773 30.17 16.47 -19.24
CA PRO A 773 31.01 15.69 -18.33
C PRO A 773 31.21 16.34 -16.96
N LYS A 774 31.31 17.68 -16.89
CA LYS A 774 31.42 18.41 -15.62
C LYS A 774 30.10 18.39 -14.85
N LEU A 775 28.98 18.60 -15.55
CA LEU A 775 27.63 18.45 -14.99
C LEU A 775 27.39 17.06 -14.39
N SER A 776 27.79 15.99 -15.09
CA SER A 776 27.67 14.63 -14.55
C SER A 776 28.49 14.44 -13.26
N SER A 777 29.64 15.10 -13.12
CA SER A 777 30.45 15.06 -11.90
C SER A 777 29.82 15.85 -10.76
N ILE A 778 29.23 17.03 -11.03
CA ILE A 778 28.52 17.84 -10.02
C ILE A 778 27.25 17.12 -9.55
N ALA A 779 26.50 16.53 -10.48
CA ALA A 779 25.33 15.71 -10.21
C ALA A 779 25.67 14.52 -9.28
N GLN A 780 26.69 13.74 -9.65
CA GLN A 780 27.14 12.60 -8.84
C GLN A 780 27.64 13.04 -7.45
N ALA A 781 28.37 14.15 -7.34
CA ALA A 781 28.87 14.67 -6.07
C ALA A 781 27.75 15.14 -5.12
N ASN A 782 26.58 15.51 -5.66
CA ASN A 782 25.42 15.97 -4.89
C ASN A 782 24.26 14.94 -4.84
N ASN A 783 24.52 13.68 -5.22
CA ASN A 783 23.54 12.57 -5.25
C ASN A 783 22.26 12.88 -6.05
N THR A 784 22.40 13.53 -7.20
CA THR A 784 21.31 13.96 -8.07
C THR A 784 21.63 13.68 -9.55
N THR A 785 20.72 14.02 -10.48
CA THR A 785 20.95 13.93 -11.93
C THR A 785 21.25 15.33 -12.51
N SER A 786 21.94 15.37 -13.65
CA SER A 786 22.17 16.64 -14.38
C SER A 786 20.86 17.29 -14.83
N GLU A 787 19.85 16.47 -15.17
CA GLU A 787 18.52 16.91 -15.57
C GLU A 787 17.78 17.59 -14.41
N GLU A 788 17.80 17.00 -13.21
CA GLU A 788 17.12 17.58 -12.04
C GLU A 788 17.84 18.85 -11.54
N LEU A 789 19.17 18.93 -11.64
CA LEU A 789 19.91 20.17 -11.39
C LEU A 789 19.47 21.30 -12.33
N ILE A 790 19.37 21.03 -13.63
CA ILE A 790 18.93 22.00 -14.64
C ILE A 790 17.47 22.40 -14.41
N LYS A 791 16.60 21.42 -14.10
CA LYS A 791 15.19 21.64 -13.80
C LYS A 791 15.00 22.55 -12.59
N VAL A 792 15.68 22.30 -11.47
CA VAL A 792 15.57 23.15 -10.27
C VAL A 792 16.13 24.57 -10.51
N ILE A 793 17.19 24.72 -11.31
CA ILE A 793 17.69 26.03 -11.73
C ILE A 793 16.64 26.76 -12.58
N ASN A 794 16.01 26.08 -13.53
CA ASN A 794 14.99 26.65 -14.41
C ASN A 794 13.67 26.97 -13.70
N GLU A 795 13.21 26.12 -12.77
CA GLU A 795 12.06 26.39 -11.91
C GLU A 795 12.29 27.66 -11.06
N ARG A 796 13.52 27.83 -10.54
CA ARG A 796 13.88 29.03 -9.77
C ARG A 796 14.06 30.27 -10.65
N ALA A 797 14.62 30.13 -11.84
CA ALA A 797 14.73 31.20 -12.81
C ALA A 797 13.35 31.71 -13.26
N GLN A 798 12.44 30.78 -13.56
CA GLN A 798 11.05 31.07 -13.92
C GLN A 798 10.27 31.77 -12.78
N SER A 799 10.70 31.58 -11.53
CA SER A 799 10.12 32.20 -10.33
C SER A 799 10.71 33.58 -9.97
N VAL A 800 11.96 33.86 -10.34
CA VAL A 800 12.65 35.13 -9.99
C VAL A 800 12.80 36.08 -11.18
N ILE A 801 13.23 35.56 -12.33
CA ILE A 801 13.48 36.32 -13.58
C ILE A 801 12.26 36.25 -14.52
N GLY A 802 11.31 35.34 -14.26
CA GLY A 802 10.12 35.17 -15.09
C GLY A 802 10.34 34.35 -16.36
N SER A 803 11.52 33.75 -16.54
CA SER A 803 11.87 32.94 -17.71
C SER A 803 12.75 31.74 -17.37
N VAL A 804 12.61 30.67 -18.16
CA VAL A 804 13.55 29.55 -18.25
C VAL A 804 14.86 30.05 -18.86
N ILE A 805 16.01 29.62 -18.31
CA ILE A 805 17.35 30.09 -18.74
C ILE A 805 18.10 29.03 -19.54
N VAL A 806 18.07 27.77 -19.07
CA VAL A 806 18.81 26.65 -19.66
C VAL A 806 17.90 25.84 -20.56
N GLU A 807 18.20 25.78 -21.85
CA GLU A 807 17.53 24.92 -22.81
C GLU A 807 18.19 23.53 -22.81
N SER A 808 17.39 22.47 -22.68
CA SER A 808 17.84 21.09 -22.50
C SER A 808 17.52 20.18 -23.69
N GLU A 809 17.64 20.68 -24.92
CA GLU A 809 17.42 19.87 -26.15
C GLU A 809 18.57 18.87 -26.41
N ALA A 810 18.54 17.77 -25.65
CA ALA A 810 18.99 16.44 -26.03
C ALA A 810 20.38 16.29 -26.71
N THR A 811 21.43 16.95 -26.21
CA THR A 811 22.79 16.36 -26.11
C THR A 811 23.77 17.20 -25.28
N SER A 812 23.59 18.52 -25.24
CA SER A 812 24.28 19.40 -24.31
C SER A 812 23.35 20.55 -23.91
N PRO A 813 23.21 20.87 -22.61
CA PRO A 813 22.47 22.05 -22.19
C PRO A 813 23.22 23.34 -22.55
N VAL A 814 22.46 24.40 -22.85
CA VAL A 814 22.97 25.72 -23.21
C VAL A 814 22.08 26.83 -22.61
N ILE A 815 22.61 28.04 -22.47
CA ILE A 815 21.80 29.22 -22.13
C ILE A 815 21.04 29.67 -23.38
N GLY A 816 19.70 29.63 -23.36
CA GLY A 816 18.87 29.84 -24.55
C GLY A 816 18.92 31.27 -25.11
N ASN A 817 18.87 32.27 -24.23
CA ASN A 817 19.02 33.67 -24.62
C ASN A 817 20.48 34.14 -24.45
N LYS A 818 21.04 34.74 -25.51
CA LYS A 818 22.39 35.33 -25.51
C LYS A 818 22.54 36.50 -24.56
N GLU A 819 21.49 37.28 -24.33
CA GLU A 819 21.52 38.39 -23.37
C GLU A 819 21.67 37.86 -21.94
N TYR A 820 20.97 36.76 -21.62
CA TYR A 820 21.10 36.08 -20.34
C TYR A 820 22.49 35.45 -20.16
N LEU A 821 23.07 34.91 -21.24
CA LEU A 821 24.46 34.44 -21.23
C LEU A 821 25.44 35.58 -20.88
N THR A 822 25.34 36.72 -21.56
CA THR A 822 26.22 37.88 -21.30
C THR A 822 26.03 38.47 -19.89
N ILE A 823 24.80 38.50 -19.36
CA ILE A 823 24.53 38.91 -17.97
C ILE A 823 25.18 37.92 -16.98
N LEU A 824 25.04 36.61 -17.22
CA LEU A 824 25.66 35.57 -16.39
C LEU A 824 27.19 35.62 -16.45
N GLU A 825 27.79 35.80 -17.63
CA GLU A 825 29.24 35.96 -17.80
C GLU A 825 29.77 37.13 -16.97
N GLN A 826 29.12 38.30 -17.03
CA GLN A 826 29.49 39.49 -16.25
C GLN A 826 29.34 39.27 -14.74
N ILE A 827 28.24 38.64 -14.29
CA ILE A 827 28.04 38.36 -12.86
C ILE A 827 29.07 37.33 -12.36
N PHE A 828 29.41 36.32 -13.16
CA PHE A 828 30.46 35.35 -12.80
C PHE A 828 31.87 35.98 -12.77
N GLU A 829 32.19 36.91 -13.68
CA GLU A 829 33.45 37.68 -13.64
C GLU A 829 33.54 38.53 -12.36
N VAL A 830 32.44 39.20 -11.95
CA VAL A 830 32.37 39.97 -10.71
C VAL A 830 32.50 39.06 -9.47
N ILE A 831 31.87 37.87 -9.46
CA ILE A 831 31.99 36.91 -8.36
C ILE A 831 33.42 36.35 -8.28
N GLU A 832 34.06 35.99 -9.40
CA GLU A 832 35.46 35.55 -9.41
C GLU A 832 36.43 36.64 -8.97
N TYR A 833 36.10 37.92 -9.19
CA TYR A 833 36.88 39.05 -8.66
C TYR A 833 36.69 39.27 -7.16
N MET A 834 35.58 38.81 -6.56
CA MET A 834 35.32 38.87 -5.12
C MET A 834 35.79 37.63 -4.33
N GLU A 835 36.07 36.51 -5.00
CA GLU A 835 36.63 35.28 -4.38
C GLU A 835 38.18 35.20 -4.43
N GLN A 836 38.88 36.25 -4.90
CA GLN A 836 40.36 36.35 -5.01
C GLN A 836 41.04 37.18 -3.91
#